data_AF-A0A932VNG1-F1
#
_entry.id   AF-A0A932VNG1-F1
#
_cell.length_a   1.000
_cell.length_b   1.000
_cell.length_c   1.000
_cell.angle_alpha   90.00
_cell.angle_beta   90.00
_cell.angle_gamma   90.00
#
_symmetry.space_group_name_H-M   'P 1'
#
loop_
_entity.id
_entity.type
_entity.pdbx_description
1 polymer ?
#
loop_
_entity_poly.entity_id
_entity_poly.type
_entity_poly.pdbx_seq_one_letter_code
_entity_poly.pdbx_strand_id
1 'polypeptide(L)'
;MLILCFCIFNCSLSDAKNVEKIGVLYSYENVESYGINDIVGFYQLWKPFLETFQETYLDYQFLCNISPETKVDDLGVRVIFFPLAISISQDERDFLNKFIDTGGKLIITGGVGPISGSLKTFLAEHGIIISENIIAKRTLNLKHKLDDVYFELPSGNFYSTFEISGPGKKIFGRWKENDEVAIGGNKSLVYIGYSWGQDIDKSNDIKAFLKTLDYFWDGISSRLAREITIDEYKKISTEISKIKEEANSVIQITEQLDLPVPKYQLRKHFDDGNNLFKSFNSNYLFENYLLARENADAAKNEFAIVYSLGIPVKKVEVRAIWLDRGTIVSMKDAFELANLIKNIARLGFNVIFFETINAGYPIYPSKLLPQNPLVNNWDPLKVAVEAAHAYGVELHAWVWTFAVGNTRHNLLIGQPVQYPGPIVSSKGRSWALTSARGALRIEMQPENWISPANKKACAFLTELFSEIIRNYDVDGLQLDYIRFPFQQTYSQVGFDFVSKNAFQETTGKLPQLEGPVNKIWTEWKIKIVSDFVRDLSGELKKIKPKLKISAAVFGIDRSLRLRIIQQDWESWLLNKWVDAVYPFYYSYTKDEIKAKLEREKEIVNHGAVIIPAFNLRVLNIGEFAERITLARNSGVLGVALFAAEHLNDLKKDLLKIGPFREQAFIPYNKPLLACQQLLEEFSSVIDKFAVTKTLSILADSQTQKDVFYLTKELKNDFKNFTPDKTEEIEKKIINLQLKVKDWLSLEKYLKREQRALYISTYLDQVRTLLNYMKNRN
;
A
#
# COMPACT_ATOMS: atom_id res chain seq x y z
N MET A 1 19.30 -19.55 60.34
CA MET A 1 18.75 -18.33 59.70
C MET A 1 19.12 -18.31 58.22
N LEU A 2 18.75 -19.37 57.48
CA LEU A 2 19.19 -19.58 56.08
C LEU A 2 18.13 -20.34 55.24
N ILE A 3 16.88 -20.36 55.71
CA ILE A 3 15.75 -21.02 55.04
C ILE A 3 14.66 -20.02 54.63
N LEU A 4 14.72 -18.75 55.07
CA LEU A 4 13.73 -17.73 54.71
C LEU A 4 14.02 -16.93 53.43
N CYS A 5 15.23 -16.97 52.86
CA CYS A 5 15.56 -16.21 51.65
C CYS A 5 15.27 -16.94 50.33
N PHE A 6 15.00 -18.25 50.34
CA PHE A 6 14.67 -19.00 49.13
C PHE A 6 13.17 -18.99 48.76
N CYS A 7 12.30 -18.51 49.65
CA CYS A 7 10.86 -18.46 49.41
C CYS A 7 10.39 -17.14 48.77
N ILE A 8 11.20 -16.08 48.75
CA ILE A 8 10.79 -14.77 48.21
C ILE A 8 11.27 -14.56 46.76
N PHE A 9 12.34 -15.24 46.34
CA PHE A 9 12.77 -15.25 44.92
C PHE A 9 12.03 -16.27 44.05
N ASN A 10 11.29 -17.21 44.65
CA ASN A 10 10.57 -18.26 43.93
C ASN A 10 9.11 -17.93 43.60
N CYS A 11 8.48 -16.93 44.22
CA CYS A 11 7.08 -16.61 43.89
C CYS A 11 6.90 -15.91 42.53
N SER A 12 7.86 -15.11 42.06
CA SER A 12 7.78 -14.51 40.72
C SER A 12 8.19 -15.46 39.59
N LEU A 13 8.87 -16.57 39.92
CA LEU A 13 9.29 -17.61 38.97
C LEU A 13 8.36 -18.83 38.96
N SER A 14 7.56 -19.06 40.01
CA SER A 14 6.59 -20.17 40.05
C SER A 14 5.29 -19.87 39.30
N ASP A 15 4.82 -18.62 39.30
CA ASP A 15 3.55 -18.26 38.63
C ASP A 15 3.66 -18.31 37.10
N ALA A 16 4.91 -18.27 36.59
CA ALA A 16 5.21 -18.30 35.18
C ALA A 16 5.21 -19.72 34.60
N LYS A 17 5.26 -20.81 35.40
CA LYS A 17 5.37 -22.18 34.87
C LYS A 17 4.12 -22.74 34.17
N ASN A 18 2.98 -22.04 34.26
CA ASN A 18 1.69 -22.52 33.73
C ASN A 18 1.15 -21.69 32.53
N VAL A 19 1.97 -20.84 31.88
CA VAL A 19 1.51 -20.08 30.71
C VAL A 19 1.93 -20.83 29.44
N GLU A 20 0.99 -21.53 28.83
CA GLU A 20 1.18 -22.21 27.54
C GLU A 20 0.59 -21.41 26.37
N LYS A 21 -0.35 -20.48 26.62
CA LYS A 21 -1.07 -19.72 25.57
C LYS A 21 -1.50 -18.32 26.04
N ILE A 22 -1.71 -17.42 25.07
CA ILE A 22 -2.43 -16.16 25.24
C ILE A 22 -3.92 -16.36 24.95
N GLY A 23 -4.79 -15.85 25.83
CA GLY A 23 -6.23 -15.76 25.54
C GLY A 23 -6.53 -14.52 24.70
N VAL A 24 -7.13 -14.66 23.52
CA VAL A 24 -7.57 -13.53 22.70
C VAL A 24 -9.09 -13.41 22.80
N LEU A 25 -9.58 -12.35 23.42
CA LEU A 25 -11.00 -12.14 23.67
C LEU A 25 -11.73 -11.67 22.40
N TYR A 26 -12.71 -12.45 21.94
CA TYR A 26 -13.68 -12.05 20.92
C TYR A 26 -14.96 -11.54 21.58
N SER A 27 -15.20 -10.23 21.54
CA SER A 27 -16.32 -9.59 22.23
C SER A 27 -17.53 -9.39 21.31
N TYR A 28 -18.66 -10.03 21.63
CA TYR A 28 -19.93 -9.82 20.91
C TYR A 28 -20.54 -8.44 21.18
N GLU A 29 -20.34 -7.91 22.38
CA GLU A 29 -20.72 -6.53 22.72
C GLU A 29 -20.04 -5.52 21.78
N ASN A 30 -18.76 -5.75 21.46
CA ASN A 30 -18.08 -4.93 20.47
C ASN A 30 -18.65 -5.17 19.07
N VAL A 31 -18.90 -6.41 18.65
CA VAL A 31 -19.55 -6.69 17.35
C VAL A 31 -20.83 -5.86 17.17
N GLU A 32 -21.70 -5.84 18.19
CA GLU A 32 -22.94 -5.06 18.19
C GLU A 32 -22.67 -3.55 18.23
N SER A 33 -21.78 -3.09 19.11
CA SER A 33 -21.43 -1.67 19.25
C SER A 33 -20.88 -1.05 17.97
N TYR A 34 -20.04 -1.77 17.22
CA TYR A 34 -19.55 -1.29 15.93
C TYR A 34 -20.67 -1.20 14.89
N GLY A 35 -21.62 -2.15 14.92
CA GLY A 35 -22.79 -2.14 14.04
C GLY A 35 -23.76 -0.99 14.33
N ILE A 36 -24.09 -0.76 15.61
CA ILE A 36 -25.00 0.30 16.04
C ILE A 36 -24.46 1.69 15.68
N ASN A 37 -23.17 1.91 15.86
CA ASN A 37 -22.54 3.20 15.61
C ASN A 37 -22.23 3.46 14.12
N ASP A 38 -22.67 2.58 13.21
CA ASP A 38 -22.39 2.61 11.78
C ASP A 38 -20.89 2.74 11.45
N ILE A 39 -20.04 2.31 12.37
CA ILE A 39 -18.58 2.33 12.20
C ILE A 39 -18.23 1.29 11.13
N VAL A 40 -16.99 1.32 10.65
CA VAL A 40 -16.38 0.17 9.97
C VAL A 40 -16.76 -1.11 10.73
N GLY A 41 -17.42 -2.07 10.09
CA GLY A 41 -17.98 -3.22 10.80
C GLY A 41 -16.88 -4.01 11.53
N PHE A 42 -17.15 -4.50 12.75
CA PHE A 42 -16.15 -5.15 13.62
C PHE A 42 -15.30 -6.19 12.88
N TYR A 43 -15.92 -7.03 12.06
CA TYR A 43 -15.23 -8.04 11.26
C TYR A 43 -14.13 -7.48 10.34
N GLN A 44 -14.33 -6.28 9.80
CA GLN A 44 -13.36 -5.61 8.94
C GLN A 44 -12.13 -5.12 9.68
N LEU A 45 -12.26 -4.90 10.99
CA LEU A 45 -11.16 -4.54 11.87
C LEU A 45 -10.54 -5.82 12.45
N TRP A 46 -11.37 -6.78 12.83
CA TRP A 46 -10.94 -8.06 13.39
C TRP A 46 -10.00 -8.84 12.47
N LYS A 47 -10.26 -8.86 11.16
CA LYS A 47 -9.40 -9.59 10.22
C LYS A 47 -7.96 -9.02 10.14
N PRO A 48 -7.74 -7.72 9.87
CA PRO A 48 -6.41 -7.11 9.92
C PRO A 48 -5.73 -7.25 11.28
N PHE A 49 -6.49 -7.13 12.37
CA PHE A 49 -6.04 -7.43 13.72
C PHE A 49 -5.47 -8.84 13.80
N LEU A 50 -6.26 -9.84 13.39
CA LEU A 50 -5.87 -11.24 13.53
C LEU A 50 -4.66 -11.58 12.66
N GLU A 51 -4.59 -11.07 11.44
CA GLU A 51 -3.42 -11.21 10.57
C GLU A 51 -2.16 -10.67 11.25
N THR A 52 -2.24 -9.48 11.83
CA THR A 52 -1.12 -8.85 12.58
C THR A 52 -0.77 -9.66 13.83
N PHE A 53 -1.77 -10.17 14.56
CA PHE A 53 -1.56 -10.98 15.76
C PHE A 53 -0.90 -12.32 15.45
N GLN A 54 -1.29 -12.98 14.37
CA GLN A 54 -0.69 -14.23 13.95
C GLN A 54 0.78 -14.06 13.54
N GLU A 55 1.16 -12.89 13.03
CA GLU A 55 2.55 -12.53 12.71
C GLU A 55 3.42 -12.31 13.97
N THR A 56 2.84 -12.29 15.19
CA THR A 56 3.62 -12.34 16.44
C THR A 56 4.24 -13.72 16.69
N TYR A 57 3.74 -14.76 16.02
CA TYR A 57 4.12 -16.16 16.21
C TYR A 57 4.03 -16.64 17.66
N LEU A 58 3.09 -16.13 18.45
CA LEU A 58 2.83 -16.64 19.79
C LEU A 58 1.71 -17.68 19.78
N ASP A 59 1.77 -18.65 20.70
CA ASP A 59 0.67 -19.59 20.93
C ASP A 59 -0.50 -18.92 21.64
N TYR A 60 -1.70 -19.12 21.10
CA TYR A 60 -2.92 -18.46 21.57
C TYR A 60 -4.17 -19.33 21.42
N GLN A 61 -5.23 -18.92 22.09
CA GLN A 61 -6.58 -19.45 21.92
C GLN A 61 -7.61 -18.34 21.95
N PHE A 62 -8.71 -18.50 21.22
CA PHE A 62 -9.81 -17.55 21.30
C PHE A 62 -10.66 -17.80 22.54
N LEU A 63 -10.99 -16.71 23.23
CA LEU A 63 -11.98 -16.70 24.29
C LEU A 63 -13.27 -16.13 23.69
N CYS A 64 -14.20 -17.01 23.36
CA CYS A 64 -15.51 -16.68 22.81
C CYS A 64 -16.60 -17.08 23.82
N ASN A 65 -17.75 -16.41 23.78
CA ASN A 65 -18.93 -16.77 24.58
C ASN A 65 -18.67 -16.72 26.09
N ILE A 66 -17.96 -15.71 26.58
CA ILE A 66 -17.80 -15.50 28.02
C ILE A 66 -19.19 -15.34 28.64
N SER A 67 -19.47 -16.20 29.61
CA SER A 67 -20.70 -16.19 30.40
C SER A 67 -20.36 -16.20 31.88
N PRO A 68 -21.33 -15.91 32.78
CA PRO A 68 -21.12 -15.99 34.23
C PRO A 68 -20.63 -17.36 34.73
N GLU A 69 -20.83 -18.43 33.94
CA GLU A 69 -20.41 -19.79 34.28
C GLU A 69 -18.96 -20.10 33.87
N THR A 70 -18.32 -19.22 33.09
CA THR A 70 -16.95 -19.42 32.59
C THR A 70 -15.95 -19.34 33.76
N LYS A 71 -15.27 -20.45 34.04
CA LYS A 71 -14.25 -20.50 35.10
C LYS A 71 -12.87 -20.12 34.54
N VAL A 72 -12.22 -19.16 35.20
CA VAL A 72 -10.88 -18.69 34.84
C VAL A 72 -9.84 -19.80 34.87
N ASP A 73 -9.92 -20.71 35.85
CA ASP A 73 -8.94 -21.79 36.02
C ASP A 73 -8.97 -22.81 34.87
N ASP A 74 -10.11 -22.96 34.20
CA ASP A 74 -10.29 -23.91 33.09
C ASP A 74 -9.66 -23.40 31.78
N LEU A 75 -9.23 -22.13 31.73
CA LEU A 75 -8.74 -21.50 30.50
C LEU A 75 -7.30 -21.88 30.17
N GLY A 76 -6.46 -22.21 31.15
CA GLY A 76 -5.03 -22.46 30.91
C GLY A 76 -4.25 -21.26 30.36
N VAL A 77 -4.72 -20.02 30.59
CA VAL A 77 -4.04 -18.78 30.17
C VAL A 77 -3.76 -17.88 31.36
N ARG A 78 -2.68 -17.10 31.29
CA ARG A 78 -2.34 -16.05 32.28
C ARG A 78 -2.28 -14.65 31.68
N VAL A 79 -2.39 -14.52 30.36
CA VAL A 79 -2.59 -13.24 29.66
C VAL A 79 -3.87 -13.30 28.86
N ILE A 80 -4.68 -12.27 28.97
CA ILE A 80 -5.79 -12.01 28.05
C ILE A 80 -5.48 -10.74 27.27
N PHE A 81 -5.60 -10.84 25.94
CA PHE A 81 -5.60 -9.71 25.03
C PHE A 81 -7.05 -9.41 24.62
N PHE A 82 -7.54 -8.23 24.95
CA PHE A 82 -8.86 -7.72 24.59
C PHE A 82 -8.71 -6.62 23.54
N PRO A 83 -8.78 -6.96 22.24
CA PRO A 83 -8.50 -6.03 21.18
C PRO A 83 -9.73 -5.24 20.72
N LEU A 84 -9.49 -4.09 20.08
CA LEU A 84 -10.48 -3.27 19.37
C LEU A 84 -11.64 -2.81 20.26
N ALA A 85 -11.40 -2.65 21.55
CA ALA A 85 -12.43 -2.41 22.55
C ALA A 85 -12.95 -0.96 22.45
N ILE A 86 -14.24 -0.85 22.14
CA ILE A 86 -15.04 0.38 22.26
C ILE A 86 -16.17 0.22 23.28
N SER A 87 -16.54 -1.01 23.65
CA SER A 87 -17.52 -1.32 24.69
C SER A 87 -17.11 -2.57 25.48
N ILE A 88 -17.82 -2.84 26.56
CA ILE A 88 -17.66 -4.04 27.40
C ILE A 88 -19.01 -4.37 28.04
N SER A 89 -19.38 -5.66 28.01
CA SER A 89 -20.61 -6.15 28.65
C SER A 89 -20.40 -6.37 30.16
N GLN A 90 -21.49 -6.54 30.90
CA GLN A 90 -21.40 -6.84 32.33
C GLN A 90 -20.72 -8.21 32.59
N ASP A 91 -21.04 -9.22 31.79
CA ASP A 91 -20.44 -10.56 31.89
C ASP A 91 -18.93 -10.55 31.59
N GLU A 92 -18.52 -9.82 30.55
CA GLU A 92 -17.10 -9.63 30.22
C GLU A 92 -16.35 -8.91 31.35
N ARG A 93 -16.96 -7.87 31.92
CA ARG A 93 -16.39 -7.11 33.04
C ARG A 93 -16.19 -7.99 34.27
N ASP A 94 -17.20 -8.74 34.68
CA ASP A 94 -17.13 -9.61 35.87
C ASP A 94 -16.09 -10.72 35.70
N PHE A 95 -16.03 -11.31 34.50
CA PHE A 95 -15.02 -12.29 34.16
C PHE A 95 -13.60 -11.71 34.17
N LEU A 96 -13.38 -10.55 33.55
CA LEU A 96 -12.05 -9.94 33.48
C LEU A 96 -11.55 -9.46 34.86
N ASN A 97 -12.45 -8.97 35.72
CA ASN A 97 -12.13 -8.68 37.13
C ASN A 97 -11.66 -9.93 37.86
N LYS A 98 -12.44 -11.01 37.78
CA LYS A 98 -12.07 -12.30 38.38
C LYS A 98 -10.74 -12.83 37.85
N PHE A 99 -10.48 -12.66 36.55
CA PHE A 99 -9.21 -13.05 35.94
C PHE A 99 -8.02 -12.29 36.54
N ILE A 100 -8.16 -10.96 36.70
CA ILE A 100 -7.15 -10.11 37.34
C ILE A 100 -6.93 -10.51 38.81
N ASP A 101 -8.01 -10.78 39.55
CA ASP A 101 -7.96 -11.17 40.97
C ASP A 101 -7.19 -12.49 41.20
N THR A 102 -7.24 -13.40 40.22
CA THR A 102 -6.44 -14.65 40.23
C THR A 102 -4.98 -14.47 39.78
N GLY A 103 -4.52 -13.23 39.59
CA GLY A 103 -3.16 -12.88 39.17
C GLY A 103 -2.96 -12.78 37.65
N GLY A 104 -4.02 -12.92 36.86
CA GLY A 104 -4.00 -12.77 35.41
C GLY A 104 -3.61 -11.35 34.96
N LYS A 105 -3.09 -11.24 33.73
CA LYS A 105 -2.67 -9.98 33.10
C LYS A 105 -3.55 -9.64 31.91
N LEU A 106 -4.03 -8.41 31.87
CA LEU A 106 -4.92 -7.94 30.83
C LEU A 106 -4.21 -6.89 29.97
N ILE A 107 -4.25 -7.09 28.66
CA ILE A 107 -3.87 -6.07 27.68
C ILE A 107 -5.13 -5.70 26.91
N ILE A 108 -5.50 -4.43 26.92
CA ILE A 108 -6.68 -3.92 26.20
C ILE A 108 -6.20 -2.94 25.14
N THR A 109 -6.73 -3.05 23.92
CA THR A 109 -6.49 -2.05 22.88
C THR A 109 -7.76 -1.26 22.62
N GLY A 110 -7.62 0.04 22.38
CA GLY A 110 -8.72 0.87 21.91
C GLY A 110 -9.23 0.39 20.53
N GLY A 111 -10.46 0.74 20.20
CA GLY A 111 -11.03 0.49 18.89
C GLY A 111 -11.14 1.74 18.01
N VAL A 112 -11.75 1.58 16.84
CA VAL A 112 -12.12 2.72 15.98
C VAL A 112 -13.49 3.21 16.41
N GLY A 113 -13.60 4.39 17.02
CA GLY A 113 -14.88 5.00 17.38
C GLY A 113 -14.98 5.45 18.84
N PRO A 114 -16.14 5.98 19.26
CA PRO A 114 -16.33 6.46 20.62
C PRO A 114 -16.35 5.29 21.62
N ILE A 115 -15.52 5.38 22.66
CA ILE A 115 -15.52 4.43 23.78
C ILE A 115 -16.75 4.67 24.67
N SER A 116 -17.48 3.60 24.95
CA SER A 116 -18.71 3.58 25.76
C SER A 116 -18.44 3.95 27.22
N GLY A 117 -19.50 4.37 27.93
CA GLY A 117 -19.42 4.65 29.36
C GLY A 117 -18.98 3.43 30.18
N SER A 118 -19.45 2.23 29.82
CA SER A 118 -19.10 1.00 30.55
C SER A 118 -17.60 0.69 30.48
N LEU A 119 -16.99 0.83 29.29
CA LEU A 119 -15.57 0.58 29.14
C LEU A 119 -14.72 1.67 29.83
N LYS A 120 -15.15 2.93 29.80
CA LYS A 120 -14.49 4.00 30.57
C LYS A 120 -14.50 3.72 32.06
N THR A 121 -15.64 3.29 32.61
CA THR A 121 -15.77 2.95 34.03
C THR A 121 -14.86 1.79 34.40
N PHE A 122 -14.86 0.71 33.62
CA PHE A 122 -13.99 -0.45 33.86
C PHE A 122 -12.50 -0.08 33.85
N LEU A 123 -12.05 0.73 32.88
CA LEU A 123 -10.67 1.20 32.82
C LEU A 123 -10.32 2.11 34.00
N ALA A 124 -11.24 3.00 34.40
CA ALA A 124 -11.04 3.91 35.53
C ALA A 124 -10.89 3.16 36.87
N GLU A 125 -11.65 2.07 37.06
CA GLU A 125 -11.51 1.17 38.23
C GLU A 125 -10.12 0.53 38.33
N HIS A 126 -9.43 0.41 37.19
CA HIS A 126 -8.06 -0.10 37.09
C HIS A 126 -7.01 1.01 36.93
N GLY A 127 -7.37 2.26 37.25
CA GLY A 127 -6.45 3.39 37.26
C GLY A 127 -6.13 3.97 35.88
N ILE A 128 -6.96 3.73 34.86
CA ILE A 128 -6.81 4.29 33.50
C ILE A 128 -8.00 5.20 33.22
N ILE A 129 -7.76 6.52 33.19
CA ILE A 129 -8.81 7.53 33.05
C ILE A 129 -8.75 8.09 31.63
N ILE A 130 -9.76 7.78 30.82
CA ILE A 130 -9.84 8.28 29.44
C ILE A 130 -10.47 9.68 29.43
N SER A 131 -9.71 10.68 28.97
CA SER A 131 -10.11 12.09 28.99
C SER A 131 -10.91 12.51 27.76
N GLU A 132 -10.45 12.15 26.55
CA GLU A 132 -11.16 12.39 25.29
C GLU A 132 -11.15 11.14 24.42
N ASN A 133 -12.27 10.92 23.74
CA ASN A 133 -12.39 9.90 22.70
C ASN A 133 -12.46 10.59 21.36
N ILE A 134 -11.65 10.10 20.43
CA ILE A 134 -11.54 10.58 19.05
C ILE A 134 -10.70 11.85 18.98
N ILE A 135 -9.38 11.68 19.04
CA ILE A 135 -8.51 12.65 18.36
C ILE A 135 -8.03 11.98 17.08
N ALA A 136 -8.52 12.50 15.97
CA ALA A 136 -7.95 12.26 14.67
C ALA A 136 -6.71 13.14 14.50
N LYS A 137 -5.53 12.66 14.91
CA LYS A 137 -4.27 13.33 14.55
C LYS A 137 -3.55 12.58 13.46
N ARG A 138 -2.91 13.38 12.62
CA ARG A 138 -2.63 13.05 11.21
C ARG A 138 -1.28 12.34 11.03
N THR A 139 -0.49 12.28 12.09
CA THR A 139 0.69 11.42 12.27
C THR A 139 0.96 11.46 13.75
N LEU A 140 0.68 10.37 14.47
CA LEU A 140 1.15 10.28 15.83
C LEU A 140 2.22 9.22 15.91
N ASN A 141 3.46 9.67 15.92
CA ASN A 141 4.57 8.78 16.20
C ASN A 141 4.68 8.67 17.71
N LEU A 142 5.04 7.51 18.19
CA LEU A 142 5.18 7.29 19.62
C LEU A 142 6.65 7.53 20.02
N LYS A 143 6.89 8.45 20.98
CA LYS A 143 8.21 8.69 21.57
C LYS A 143 8.35 7.82 22.82
N HIS A 144 9.18 6.79 22.77
CA HIS A 144 9.22 5.79 23.84
C HIS A 144 10.60 5.59 24.43
N LYS A 145 10.59 5.25 25.72
CA LYS A 145 11.74 4.82 26.51
C LYS A 145 11.32 3.64 27.38
N LEU A 146 11.74 2.45 27.00
CA LEU A 146 11.72 1.26 27.86
C LEU A 146 13.18 0.86 28.09
N ASP A 147 13.67 0.97 29.32
CA ASP A 147 15.04 0.58 29.71
C ASP A 147 16.13 1.09 28.73
N ASP A 148 16.10 2.39 28.42
CA ASP A 148 17.01 3.09 27.49
C ASP A 148 16.91 2.72 25.99
N VAL A 149 15.95 1.88 25.59
CA VAL A 149 15.69 1.52 24.19
C VAL A 149 14.55 2.35 23.60
N TYR A 150 14.87 3.11 22.55
CA TYR A 150 13.89 3.87 21.74
C TYR A 150 13.26 2.98 20.67
N PHE A 151 11.96 3.14 20.44
CA PHE A 151 11.28 2.52 19.29
C PHE A 151 10.14 3.43 18.82
N GLU A 152 9.96 3.52 17.51
CA GLU A 152 8.88 4.24 16.85
C GLU A 152 7.67 3.32 16.74
N LEU A 153 6.46 3.86 16.85
CA LEU A 153 5.22 3.11 16.68
C LEU A 153 4.35 3.74 15.59
N PRO A 154 3.29 3.07 15.13
CA PRO A 154 2.68 3.41 13.86
C PRO A 154 1.91 4.72 13.92
N SER A 155 1.72 5.31 12.74
CA SER A 155 0.79 6.42 12.54
C SER A 155 -0.64 5.91 12.74
N GLY A 156 -1.26 6.29 13.85
CA GLY A 156 -2.66 5.99 14.16
C GLY A 156 -3.60 7.10 13.74
N ASN A 157 -4.65 6.77 12.96
CA ASN A 157 -5.73 7.72 12.62
C ASN A 157 -6.78 7.85 13.74
N PHE A 158 -6.79 6.90 14.68
CA PHE A 158 -7.74 6.84 15.79
C PHE A 158 -7.00 6.42 17.07
N TYR A 159 -7.03 7.30 18.06
CA TYR A 159 -6.48 7.02 19.38
C TYR A 159 -7.31 7.71 20.47
N SER A 160 -7.05 7.29 21.71
CA SER A 160 -7.66 7.80 22.93
C SER A 160 -6.59 8.55 23.73
N THR A 161 -6.97 9.68 24.30
CA THR A 161 -6.15 10.36 25.30
C THR A 161 -6.52 9.81 26.67
N PHE A 162 -5.53 9.38 27.43
CA PHE A 162 -5.77 8.85 28.76
C PHE A 162 -4.66 9.20 29.73
N GLU A 163 -5.02 9.19 30.99
CA GLU A 163 -4.12 9.33 32.12
C GLU A 163 -4.08 8.03 32.91
N ILE A 164 -2.97 7.83 33.62
CA ILE A 164 -2.81 6.67 34.50
C ILE A 164 -2.61 7.17 35.93
N SER A 165 -3.45 6.66 36.82
CA SER A 165 -3.47 6.96 38.24
C SER A 165 -3.25 5.70 39.08
N GLY A 166 -2.94 5.89 40.36
CA GLY A 166 -2.77 4.79 41.32
C GLY A 166 -1.34 4.21 41.45
N PRO A 167 -1.15 3.31 42.43
CA PRO A 167 0.14 2.69 42.73
C PRO A 167 0.57 1.70 41.64
N GLY A 168 1.88 1.63 41.39
CA GLY A 168 2.44 0.70 40.39
C GLY A 168 2.20 1.11 38.93
N LYS A 169 1.81 2.37 38.69
CA LYS A 169 1.65 2.91 37.34
C LYS A 169 2.94 2.81 36.52
N LYS A 170 2.80 2.44 35.25
CA LYS A 170 3.88 2.45 34.27
C LYS A 170 3.38 2.99 32.93
N ILE A 171 4.17 3.89 32.37
CA ILE A 171 4.01 4.39 31.01
C ILE A 171 5.04 3.67 30.15
N PHE A 172 4.59 2.87 29.20
CA PHE A 172 5.44 2.29 28.16
C PHE A 172 5.66 3.30 27.05
N GLY A 173 4.70 4.23 26.94
CA GLY A 173 4.62 5.03 25.76
C GLY A 173 3.84 6.32 25.79
N ARG A 174 4.41 7.34 25.13
CA ARG A 174 3.78 8.62 24.84
C ARG A 174 3.79 8.96 23.36
N TRP A 175 2.77 9.68 22.90
CA TRP A 175 2.73 10.29 21.57
C TRP A 175 3.78 11.39 21.47
N LYS A 176 4.50 11.47 20.35
CA LYS A 176 5.62 12.40 20.13
C LYS A 176 5.14 13.84 19.99
N GLU A 177 3.95 14.02 19.44
CA GLU A 177 3.42 15.30 19.01
C GLU A 177 2.82 16.13 20.16
N ASN A 178 2.32 15.47 21.21
CA ASN A 178 1.70 16.13 22.37
C ASN A 178 2.09 15.53 23.73
N ASP A 179 2.98 14.54 23.76
CA ASP A 179 3.47 13.87 24.97
C ASP A 179 2.37 13.19 25.82
N GLU A 180 1.17 12.98 25.28
CA GLU A 180 0.09 12.25 25.95
C GLU A 180 0.42 10.76 26.06
N VAL A 181 -0.14 10.07 27.07
CA VAL A 181 0.06 8.63 27.22
C VAL A 181 -0.66 7.87 26.10
N ALA A 182 0.04 6.89 25.55
CA ALA A 182 -0.44 6.07 24.46
C ALA A 182 -0.45 4.59 24.80
N ILE A 183 0.55 4.14 25.57
CA ILE A 183 0.59 2.78 26.10
C ILE A 183 0.97 2.87 27.57
N GLY A 184 0.12 2.35 28.44
CA GLY A 184 0.40 2.35 29.86
C GLY A 184 -0.73 1.78 30.70
N GLY A 185 -0.41 1.57 31.97
CA GLY A 185 -1.32 1.00 32.94
C GLY A 185 -0.57 0.67 34.22
N ASN A 186 -0.77 -0.54 34.75
CA ASN A 186 -0.18 -1.02 35.99
C ASN A 186 0.29 -2.48 35.85
N LYS A 187 0.62 -3.14 36.96
CA LYS A 187 1.11 -4.53 36.99
C LYS A 187 0.09 -5.59 36.58
N SER A 188 -1.18 -5.25 36.44
CA SER A 188 -2.27 -6.18 36.12
C SER A 188 -2.98 -5.85 34.81
N LEU A 189 -3.06 -4.57 34.45
CA LEU A 189 -3.74 -4.12 33.23
C LEU A 189 -2.88 -3.09 32.49
N VAL A 190 -2.71 -3.28 31.18
CA VAL A 190 -2.13 -2.29 30.27
C VAL A 190 -3.14 -1.93 29.18
N TYR A 191 -3.31 -0.63 28.97
CA TYR A 191 -4.12 -0.09 27.90
C TYR A 191 -3.24 0.46 26.78
N ILE A 192 -3.54 0.02 25.56
CA ILE A 192 -2.98 0.50 24.31
C ILE A 192 -4.05 1.42 23.71
N GLY A 193 -3.82 2.73 23.78
CA GLY A 193 -4.80 3.75 23.45
C GLY A 193 -5.11 3.92 21.96
N TYR A 194 -4.66 3.00 21.09
CA TYR A 194 -4.90 3.05 19.65
C TYR A 194 -5.42 1.72 19.13
N SER A 195 -5.96 1.75 17.92
CA SER A 195 -6.60 0.58 17.30
C SER A 195 -5.58 -0.41 16.74
N TRP A 196 -5.07 -1.27 17.61
CA TRP A 196 -4.03 -2.26 17.27
C TRP A 196 -4.43 -3.15 16.08
N GLY A 197 -3.47 -3.35 15.15
CA GLY A 197 -3.66 -4.13 13.93
C GLY A 197 -4.54 -3.47 12.87
N GLN A 198 -5.09 -2.27 13.14
CA GLN A 198 -5.69 -1.39 12.12
C GLN A 198 -4.67 -0.45 11.52
N ASP A 199 -3.58 -0.28 12.25
CA ASP A 199 -2.48 0.54 11.82
C ASP A 199 -1.67 -0.14 10.73
N ILE A 200 -0.85 0.70 10.14
CA ILE A 200 -0.27 0.51 8.83
C ILE A 200 1.02 -0.30 8.95
N ASP A 201 1.74 -0.14 10.05
CA ASP A 201 3.02 -0.78 10.31
C ASP A 201 2.86 -1.91 11.33
N LYS A 202 2.47 -3.08 10.82
CA LYS A 202 2.32 -4.32 11.59
C LYS A 202 3.56 -4.64 12.43
N SER A 203 4.75 -4.37 11.90
CA SER A 203 6.02 -4.68 12.58
C SER A 203 6.15 -3.90 13.88
N ASN A 204 5.77 -2.63 13.87
CA ASN A 204 5.78 -1.81 15.08
C ASN A 204 4.71 -2.22 16.08
N ASP A 205 3.53 -2.63 15.62
CA ASP A 205 2.46 -3.17 16.48
C ASP A 205 2.87 -4.46 17.18
N ILE A 206 3.48 -5.38 16.44
CA ILE A 206 4.05 -6.62 16.97
C ILE A 206 5.15 -6.27 17.98
N LYS A 207 6.08 -5.38 17.64
CA LYS A 207 7.17 -4.97 18.53
C LYS A 207 6.66 -4.30 19.81
N ALA A 208 5.66 -3.43 19.72
CA ALA A 208 5.01 -2.81 20.88
C ALA A 208 4.37 -3.86 21.78
N PHE A 209 3.64 -4.80 21.18
CA PHE A 209 2.95 -5.87 21.87
C PHE A 209 3.94 -6.80 22.59
N LEU A 210 4.96 -7.32 21.90
CA LEU A 210 5.97 -8.20 22.48
C LEU A 210 6.72 -7.52 23.64
N LYS A 211 7.11 -6.24 23.48
CA LYS A 211 7.74 -5.47 24.57
C LYS A 211 6.82 -5.23 25.76
N THR A 212 5.52 -4.97 25.51
CA THR A 212 4.52 -4.82 26.56
C THR A 212 4.31 -6.14 27.30
N LEU A 213 4.36 -7.25 26.57
CA LEU A 213 4.23 -8.59 27.11
C LEU A 213 5.41 -8.96 28.01
N ASP A 214 6.65 -8.73 27.54
CA ASP A 214 7.87 -8.99 28.31
C ASP A 214 8.01 -8.11 29.55
N TYR A 215 7.30 -6.98 29.62
CA TYR A 215 7.23 -6.22 30.86
C TYR A 215 6.48 -6.96 31.97
N PHE A 216 5.38 -7.65 31.66
CA PHE A 216 4.64 -8.37 32.68
C PHE A 216 5.47 -9.50 33.27
N TRP A 217 6.27 -10.15 32.42
CA TRP A 217 7.19 -11.22 32.79
C TRP A 217 8.38 -11.26 31.82
N ASP A 218 9.59 -11.08 32.36
CA ASP A 218 10.82 -11.12 31.55
C ASP A 218 10.89 -12.43 30.73
N GLY A 219 11.01 -12.28 29.41
CA GLY A 219 11.21 -13.40 28.47
C GLY A 219 9.97 -14.26 28.20
N ILE A 220 8.77 -13.81 28.56
CA ILE A 220 7.53 -14.53 28.28
C ILE A 220 7.24 -14.62 26.78
N SER A 221 7.61 -13.61 25.99
CA SER A 221 7.42 -13.63 24.53
C SER A 221 8.16 -14.81 23.88
N SER A 222 9.42 -15.02 24.27
CA SER A 222 10.24 -16.15 23.82
C SER A 222 9.66 -17.50 24.23
N ARG A 223 9.05 -17.59 25.41
CA ARG A 223 8.43 -18.82 25.91
C ARG A 223 7.10 -19.16 25.27
N LEU A 224 6.32 -18.13 24.93
CA LEU A 224 5.06 -18.28 24.21
C LEU A 224 5.26 -18.41 22.69
N ALA A 225 6.49 -18.29 22.21
CA ALA A 225 6.80 -18.38 20.80
C ALA A 225 6.46 -19.78 20.29
N ARG A 226 5.55 -19.84 19.32
CA ARG A 226 5.15 -21.05 18.62
C ARG A 226 6.38 -21.72 18.03
N GLU A 227 6.50 -23.02 18.27
CA GLU A 227 7.60 -23.80 17.72
C GLU A 227 7.71 -23.65 16.20
N ILE A 228 8.94 -23.66 15.68
CA ILE A 228 9.16 -23.84 14.24
C ILE A 228 9.20 -25.35 13.99
N THR A 229 8.21 -25.87 13.28
CA THR A 229 8.23 -27.29 12.92
C THR A 229 9.40 -27.60 11.97
N ILE A 230 9.84 -28.85 11.89
CA ILE A 230 10.92 -29.28 10.97
C ILE A 230 10.57 -28.90 9.51
N ASP A 231 9.30 -29.02 9.11
CA ASP A 231 8.86 -28.69 7.76
C ASP A 231 8.84 -27.17 7.52
N GLU A 232 8.41 -26.37 8.50
CA GLU A 232 8.52 -24.91 8.44
C GLU A 232 9.98 -24.47 8.35
N TYR A 233 10.88 -25.05 9.16
CA TYR A 233 12.31 -24.77 9.11
C TYR A 233 12.88 -25.06 7.71
N LYS A 234 12.60 -26.24 7.15
CA LYS A 234 13.05 -26.61 5.78
C LYS A 234 12.53 -25.62 4.75
N LYS A 235 11.27 -25.21 4.85
CA LYS A 235 10.65 -24.23 3.95
C LYS A 235 11.36 -22.87 4.03
N ILE A 236 11.54 -22.33 5.23
CA ILE A 236 12.21 -21.04 5.47
C ILE A 236 13.66 -21.10 4.96
N SER A 237 14.39 -22.16 5.31
CA SER A 237 15.79 -22.35 4.91
C SER A 237 15.95 -22.44 3.39
N THR A 238 15.04 -23.15 2.71
CA THR A 238 15.01 -23.23 1.24
C THR A 238 14.72 -21.87 0.61
N GLU A 239 13.78 -21.12 1.16
CA GLU A 239 13.42 -19.78 0.68
C GLU A 239 14.61 -18.80 0.82
N ILE A 240 15.24 -18.74 2.00
CA ILE A 240 16.43 -17.89 2.22
C ILE A 240 17.56 -18.30 1.28
N SER A 241 17.80 -19.61 1.11
CA SER A 241 18.85 -20.12 0.21
C SER A 241 18.62 -19.70 -1.23
N LYS A 242 17.36 -19.75 -1.71
CA LYS A 242 16.99 -19.28 -3.05
C LYS A 242 17.27 -17.79 -3.22
N ILE A 243 16.84 -16.95 -2.28
CA ILE A 243 17.06 -15.48 -2.35
C ILE A 243 18.56 -15.17 -2.29
N LYS A 244 19.31 -15.88 -1.44
CA LYS A 244 20.77 -15.79 -1.37
C LYS A 244 21.44 -16.15 -2.70
N GLU A 245 21.00 -17.20 -3.38
CA GLU A 245 21.52 -17.57 -4.70
C GLU A 245 21.23 -16.48 -5.74
N GLU A 246 20.03 -15.91 -5.73
CA GLU A 246 19.65 -14.77 -6.58
C GLU A 246 20.53 -13.54 -6.32
N ALA A 247 20.75 -13.18 -5.04
CA ALA A 247 21.62 -12.08 -4.63
C ALA A 247 23.07 -12.29 -5.04
N ASN A 248 23.60 -13.51 -4.86
CA ASN A 248 24.95 -13.87 -5.30
C ASN A 248 25.10 -13.79 -6.82
N SER A 249 24.08 -14.24 -7.56
CA SER A 249 24.04 -14.12 -9.03
C SER A 249 24.12 -12.66 -9.47
N VAL A 250 23.41 -11.76 -8.80
CA VAL A 250 23.48 -10.31 -9.07
C VAL A 250 24.87 -9.74 -8.79
N ILE A 251 25.52 -10.13 -7.70
CA ILE A 251 26.92 -9.73 -7.42
C ILE A 251 27.84 -10.21 -8.55
N GLN A 252 27.74 -11.48 -8.94
CA GLN A 252 28.54 -12.05 -10.02
C GLN A 252 28.31 -11.31 -11.35
N ILE A 253 27.05 -11.07 -11.74
CA ILE A 253 26.70 -10.34 -12.96
C ILE A 253 27.24 -8.92 -12.94
N THR A 254 27.07 -8.24 -11.81
CA THR A 254 27.56 -6.88 -11.58
C THR A 254 29.07 -6.77 -11.76
N GLU A 255 29.81 -7.71 -11.18
CA GLU A 255 31.28 -7.73 -11.27
C GLU A 255 31.75 -8.08 -12.67
N GLN A 256 31.10 -9.09 -13.27
CA GLN A 256 31.42 -9.57 -14.61
C GLN A 256 31.15 -8.53 -15.70
N LEU A 257 30.02 -7.82 -15.65
CA LEU A 257 29.64 -6.80 -16.64
C LEU A 257 30.19 -5.40 -16.32
N ASP A 258 30.91 -5.28 -15.20
CA ASP A 258 31.32 -4.01 -14.62
C ASP A 258 30.16 -2.99 -14.61
N LEU A 259 29.04 -3.40 -13.98
CA LEU A 259 27.87 -2.55 -13.86
C LEU A 259 28.18 -1.39 -12.90
N PRO A 260 27.71 -0.16 -13.20
CA PRO A 260 27.93 1.01 -12.35
C PRO A 260 27.00 0.98 -11.13
N VAL A 261 27.34 0.14 -10.16
CA VAL A 261 26.57 -0.06 -8.92
C VAL A 261 27.49 -0.05 -7.69
N PRO A 262 26.95 0.17 -6.48
CA PRO A 262 27.74 0.22 -5.24
C PRO A 262 28.30 -1.16 -4.79
N LYS A 263 29.33 -1.68 -5.46
CA LYS A 263 29.90 -3.02 -5.24
C LYS A 263 30.29 -3.33 -3.78
N TYR A 264 30.81 -2.35 -3.04
CA TYR A 264 31.13 -2.53 -1.62
C TYR A 264 29.88 -2.77 -0.76
N GLN A 265 28.82 -1.97 -0.95
CA GLN A 265 27.57 -2.12 -0.21
C GLN A 265 26.89 -3.45 -0.55
N LEU A 266 26.93 -3.87 -1.82
CA LEU A 266 26.44 -5.18 -2.25
C LEU A 266 27.07 -6.32 -1.45
N ARG A 267 28.41 -6.32 -1.34
CA ARG A 267 29.12 -7.37 -0.60
C ARG A 267 28.82 -7.31 0.90
N LYS A 268 28.77 -6.10 1.48
CA LYS A 268 28.42 -5.92 2.89
C LYS A 268 27.05 -6.52 3.23
N HIS A 269 25.99 -6.12 2.52
CA HIS A 269 24.64 -6.64 2.75
C HIS A 269 24.56 -8.16 2.51
N PHE A 270 25.31 -8.69 1.54
CA PHE A 270 25.37 -10.13 1.32
C PHE A 270 26.03 -10.88 2.48
N ASP A 271 27.10 -10.35 3.04
CA ASP A 271 27.80 -10.93 4.19
C ASP A 271 26.95 -10.84 5.47
N ASP A 272 26.28 -9.71 5.68
CA ASP A 272 25.32 -9.51 6.79
C ASP A 272 24.18 -10.53 6.70
N GLY A 273 23.58 -10.70 5.51
CA GLY A 273 22.56 -11.72 5.26
C GLY A 273 23.05 -13.16 5.50
N ASN A 274 24.30 -13.48 5.15
CA ASN A 274 24.90 -14.78 5.46
C ASN A 274 25.06 -15.02 6.97
N ASN A 275 25.46 -13.99 7.72
CA ASN A 275 25.62 -14.08 9.16
C ASN A 275 24.25 -14.27 9.85
N LEU A 276 23.23 -13.51 9.42
CA LEU A 276 21.87 -13.67 9.93
C LEU A 276 21.29 -15.06 9.60
N PHE A 277 21.55 -15.59 8.41
CA PHE A 277 21.10 -16.96 8.08
C PHE A 277 21.78 -18.02 8.94
N LYS A 278 23.06 -17.86 9.30
CA LYS A 278 23.73 -18.73 10.29
C LYS A 278 23.07 -18.60 11.67
N SER A 279 22.77 -17.37 12.11
CA SER A 279 22.08 -17.11 13.37
C SER A 279 20.68 -17.71 13.42
N PHE A 280 19.92 -17.69 12.30
CA PHE A 280 18.64 -18.40 12.19
C PHE A 280 18.81 -19.90 12.48
N ASN A 281 19.75 -20.56 11.80
CA ASN A 281 19.99 -22.00 11.99
C ASN A 281 20.42 -22.32 13.42
N SER A 282 21.30 -21.50 14.01
CA SER A 282 21.73 -21.66 15.40
C SER A 282 20.57 -21.50 16.37
N ASN A 283 19.76 -20.45 16.23
CA ASN A 283 18.64 -20.20 17.14
C ASN A 283 17.54 -21.25 17.01
N TYR A 284 17.31 -21.79 15.82
CA TYR A 284 16.43 -22.94 15.64
C TYR A 284 16.93 -24.17 16.43
N LEU A 285 18.23 -24.49 16.35
CA LEU A 285 18.82 -25.64 17.06
C LEU A 285 18.79 -25.50 18.59
N PHE A 286 18.82 -24.28 19.10
CA PHE A 286 18.70 -23.97 20.52
C PHE A 286 17.26 -23.63 20.96
N GLU A 287 16.26 -23.91 20.12
CA GLU A 287 14.83 -23.72 20.42
C GLU A 287 14.45 -22.25 20.73
N ASN A 288 15.27 -21.29 20.30
CA ASN A 288 15.02 -19.86 20.39
C ASN A 288 14.14 -19.40 19.20
N TYR A 289 12.92 -19.92 19.10
CA TYR A 289 12.09 -19.83 17.89
C TYR A 289 11.69 -18.40 17.49
N LEU A 290 11.49 -17.49 18.45
CA LEU A 290 11.20 -16.08 18.16
C LEU A 290 12.40 -15.43 17.45
N LEU A 291 13.58 -15.52 18.07
CA LEU A 291 14.83 -14.97 17.54
C LEU A 291 15.24 -15.64 16.23
N ALA A 292 14.93 -16.93 16.06
CA ALA A 292 15.12 -17.61 14.78
C ALA A 292 14.31 -16.93 13.67
N ARG A 293 13.01 -16.68 13.87
CA ARG A 293 12.18 -15.98 12.87
C ARG A 293 12.68 -14.56 12.57
N GLU A 294 13.06 -13.80 13.59
CA GLU A 294 13.64 -12.46 13.41
C GLU A 294 14.91 -12.50 12.53
N ASN A 295 15.82 -13.44 12.78
CA ASN A 295 17.01 -13.62 11.96
C ASN A 295 16.68 -14.08 10.53
N ALA A 296 15.67 -14.92 10.35
CA ALA A 296 15.21 -15.35 9.03
C ALA A 296 14.71 -14.15 8.20
N ASP A 297 13.84 -13.32 8.78
CA ASP A 297 13.29 -12.15 8.09
C ASP A 297 14.37 -11.10 7.81
N ALA A 298 15.27 -10.86 8.77
CA ALA A 298 16.42 -9.98 8.57
C ALA A 298 17.34 -10.48 7.45
N ALA A 299 17.63 -11.78 7.38
CA ALA A 299 18.44 -12.36 6.30
C ALA A 299 17.78 -12.16 4.92
N LYS A 300 16.47 -12.41 4.81
CA LYS A 300 15.69 -12.17 3.58
C LYS A 300 15.79 -10.70 3.15
N ASN A 301 15.64 -9.78 4.09
CA ASN A 301 15.74 -8.34 3.85
C ASN A 301 17.13 -7.95 3.32
N GLU A 302 18.21 -8.42 3.95
CA GLU A 302 19.57 -8.14 3.52
C GLU A 302 19.83 -8.63 2.08
N PHE A 303 19.43 -9.86 1.75
CA PHE A 303 19.59 -10.37 0.39
C PHE A 303 18.73 -9.63 -0.65
N ALA A 304 17.52 -9.18 -0.29
CA ALA A 304 16.68 -8.37 -1.16
C ALA A 304 17.27 -6.96 -1.42
N ILE A 305 17.95 -6.38 -0.43
CA ILE A 305 18.70 -5.12 -0.59
C ILE A 305 19.84 -5.32 -1.61
N VAL A 306 20.61 -6.41 -1.50
CA VAL A 306 21.67 -6.75 -2.48
C VAL A 306 21.09 -6.79 -3.90
N TYR A 307 19.97 -7.50 -4.06
CA TYR A 307 19.31 -7.62 -5.36
C TYR A 307 18.94 -6.24 -5.95
N SER A 308 18.40 -5.33 -5.14
CA SER A 308 17.98 -4.00 -5.59
C SER A 308 19.15 -3.05 -5.86
N LEU A 309 20.20 -3.10 -5.05
CA LEU A 309 21.43 -2.33 -5.24
C LEU A 309 22.16 -2.73 -6.54
N GLY A 310 22.08 -4.00 -6.92
CA GLY A 310 22.84 -4.56 -8.04
C GLY A 310 22.23 -4.29 -9.40
N ILE A 311 21.12 -3.55 -9.45
CA ILE A 311 20.47 -3.13 -10.69
C ILE A 311 20.98 -1.73 -11.07
N PRO A 312 21.44 -1.53 -12.33
CA PRO A 312 21.80 -0.22 -12.84
C PRO A 312 20.65 0.78 -12.71
N VAL A 313 20.97 2.05 -12.45
CA VAL A 313 19.94 3.09 -12.43
C VAL A 313 19.31 3.20 -13.81
N LYS A 314 17.99 3.30 -13.86
CA LYS A 314 17.26 3.64 -15.08
C LYS A 314 17.20 5.16 -15.21
N LYS A 315 17.74 5.71 -16.30
CA LYS A 315 17.67 7.14 -16.63
C LYS A 315 16.33 7.56 -17.22
N VAL A 316 15.63 6.58 -17.81
CA VAL A 316 14.31 6.69 -18.43
C VAL A 316 13.33 5.92 -17.55
N GLU A 317 12.64 6.62 -16.64
CA GLU A 317 11.79 5.97 -15.65
C GLU A 317 10.78 6.95 -15.05
N VAL A 318 9.50 6.56 -14.97
CA VAL A 318 8.52 7.21 -14.10
C VAL A 318 8.72 6.73 -12.67
N ARG A 319 8.93 7.66 -11.76
CA ARG A 319 9.08 7.40 -10.33
C ARG A 319 8.03 8.21 -9.62
N ALA A 320 6.88 7.59 -9.41
CA ALA A 320 5.69 8.26 -8.91
C ALA A 320 5.44 7.96 -7.43
N ILE A 321 4.87 8.94 -6.71
CA ILE A 321 4.44 8.78 -5.33
C ILE A 321 3.13 9.52 -5.07
N TRP A 322 2.24 8.91 -4.28
CA TRP A 322 1.03 9.57 -3.80
C TRP A 322 1.29 10.34 -2.51
N LEU A 323 0.85 11.60 -2.47
CA LEU A 323 0.70 12.40 -1.27
C LEU A 323 -0.79 12.39 -0.95
N ASP A 324 -1.18 11.48 -0.06
CA ASP A 324 -2.53 11.36 0.46
C ASP A 324 -2.90 12.57 1.33
N ARG A 325 -4.20 12.73 1.56
CA ARG A 325 -4.77 13.79 2.36
C ARG A 325 -4.01 13.87 3.66
N GLY A 326 -3.82 12.77 4.40
CA GLY A 326 -3.18 12.70 5.71
C GLY A 326 -1.76 13.26 5.70
N THR A 327 -0.99 12.95 4.66
CA THR A 327 0.32 13.58 4.39
C THR A 327 0.19 15.10 4.17
N ILE A 328 -0.73 15.56 3.32
CA ILE A 328 -0.87 16.99 2.98
C ILE A 328 -1.16 17.84 4.21
N VAL A 329 -1.98 17.30 5.10
CA VAL A 329 -2.30 17.89 6.40
C VAL A 329 -1.07 18.19 7.18
N SER A 330 -0.25 17.14 7.35
CA SER A 330 0.59 17.05 8.53
C SER A 330 1.66 18.14 8.48
N MET A 331 1.86 18.70 7.29
CA MET A 331 2.65 19.88 6.96
C MET A 331 2.10 21.18 7.59
N LYS A 332 0.80 21.30 7.85
CA LYS A 332 0.10 22.45 8.49
C LYS A 332 0.18 23.80 7.76
N ASP A 333 1.26 24.08 7.04
CA ASP A 333 1.53 25.32 6.33
C ASP A 333 2.31 25.11 5.01
N ALA A 334 2.49 26.20 4.29
CA ALA A 334 3.14 26.22 2.98
C ALA A 334 4.63 25.85 3.02
N PHE A 335 5.35 26.21 4.09
CA PHE A 335 6.79 26.00 4.19
C PHE A 335 7.12 24.52 4.42
N GLU A 336 6.41 23.86 5.34
CA GLU A 336 6.59 22.43 5.57
C GLU A 336 6.21 21.61 4.32
N LEU A 337 5.11 21.97 3.63
CA LEU A 337 4.69 21.28 2.41
C LEU A 337 5.71 21.43 1.29
N ALA A 338 6.22 22.65 1.05
CA ALA A 338 7.26 22.89 0.07
C ALA A 338 8.56 22.10 0.39
N ASN A 339 8.93 22.00 1.67
CA ASN A 339 10.08 21.21 2.11
C ASN A 339 9.86 19.70 1.93
N LEU A 340 8.66 19.18 2.19
CA LEU A 340 8.33 17.78 1.91
C LEU A 340 8.50 17.47 0.42
N ILE A 341 7.93 18.31 -0.46
CA ILE A 341 8.02 18.12 -1.91
C ILE A 341 9.47 18.19 -2.41
N LYS A 342 10.25 19.15 -1.90
CA LYS A 342 11.70 19.22 -2.12
C LYS A 342 12.42 17.94 -1.72
N ASN A 343 12.08 17.37 -0.56
CA ASN A 343 12.71 16.13 -0.08
C ASN A 343 12.30 14.93 -0.94
N ILE A 344 11.04 14.84 -1.35
CA ILE A 344 10.55 13.83 -2.28
C ILE A 344 11.28 13.92 -3.63
N ALA A 345 11.43 15.13 -4.19
CA ALA A 345 12.19 15.33 -5.43
C ALA A 345 13.66 14.89 -5.29
N ARG A 346 14.30 15.22 -4.16
CA ARG A 346 15.68 14.82 -3.85
C ARG A 346 15.87 13.32 -3.66
N LEU A 347 14.82 12.59 -3.28
CA LEU A 347 14.81 11.12 -3.24
C LEU A 347 14.72 10.50 -4.65
N GLY A 348 14.55 11.31 -5.70
CA GLY A 348 14.55 10.88 -7.08
C GLY A 348 13.17 10.61 -7.67
N PHE A 349 12.10 10.96 -6.96
CA PHE A 349 10.74 10.96 -7.52
C PHE A 349 10.59 12.11 -8.53
N ASN A 350 9.90 11.82 -9.64
CA ASN A 350 9.66 12.79 -10.71
C ASN A 350 8.18 13.01 -11.02
N VAL A 351 7.26 12.25 -10.41
CA VAL A 351 5.82 12.46 -10.48
C VAL A 351 5.20 12.41 -9.08
N ILE A 352 4.38 13.39 -8.74
CA ILE A 352 3.60 13.44 -7.49
C ILE A 352 2.11 13.39 -7.85
N PHE A 353 1.40 12.43 -7.26
CA PHE A 353 -0.06 12.39 -7.23
C PHE A 353 -0.56 13.05 -5.95
N PHE A 354 -1.02 14.29 -6.05
CA PHE A 354 -1.38 15.11 -4.89
C PHE A 354 -2.89 15.02 -4.64
N GLU A 355 -3.31 14.47 -3.49
CA GLU A 355 -4.74 14.26 -3.20
C GLU A 355 -5.49 15.59 -3.10
N THR A 356 -6.17 15.93 -4.19
CA THR A 356 -6.75 17.26 -4.43
C THR A 356 -8.24 17.28 -4.09
N ILE A 357 -8.96 16.19 -4.40
CA ILE A 357 -10.34 15.97 -3.98
C ILE A 357 -10.43 14.64 -3.24
N ASN A 358 -10.79 14.66 -1.96
CA ASN A 358 -11.02 13.46 -1.14
C ASN A 358 -12.35 13.54 -0.41
N ALA A 359 -13.12 12.45 -0.39
CA ALA A 359 -14.40 12.35 0.33
C ALA A 359 -15.36 13.52 0.01
N GLY A 360 -15.33 14.01 -1.24
CA GLY A 360 -16.12 15.13 -1.72
C GLY A 360 -15.61 16.52 -1.36
N TYR A 361 -14.49 16.65 -0.65
CA TYR A 361 -13.90 17.94 -0.28
C TYR A 361 -12.67 18.28 -1.14
N PRO A 362 -12.59 19.48 -1.73
CA PRO A 362 -11.35 20.01 -2.26
C PRO A 362 -10.37 20.39 -1.15
N ILE A 363 -9.08 20.12 -1.38
CA ILE A 363 -8.00 20.57 -0.48
C ILE A 363 -7.67 22.06 -0.68
N TYR A 364 -8.14 22.66 -1.78
CA TYR A 364 -7.93 24.04 -2.21
C TYR A 364 -9.22 24.89 -2.05
N PRO A 365 -9.15 26.23 -2.09
CA PRO A 365 -10.32 27.11 -1.95
C PRO A 365 -11.18 27.12 -3.24
N SER A 366 -12.04 26.11 -3.40
CA SER A 366 -12.98 25.99 -4.51
C SER A 366 -14.14 26.99 -4.43
N LYS A 367 -14.66 27.42 -5.58
CA LYS A 367 -15.92 28.20 -5.66
C LYS A 367 -17.17 27.32 -5.68
N LEU A 368 -17.01 26.01 -5.89
CA LEU A 368 -18.12 25.06 -6.06
C LEU A 368 -18.44 24.29 -4.78
N LEU A 369 -17.44 24.09 -3.91
CA LEU A 369 -17.55 23.29 -2.69
C LEU A 369 -16.76 23.93 -1.53
N PRO A 370 -17.17 23.69 -0.28
CA PRO A 370 -16.36 24.09 0.86
C PRO A 370 -15.01 23.37 0.84
N GLN A 371 -13.93 24.09 1.16
CA GLN A 371 -12.62 23.49 1.37
C GLN A 371 -12.68 22.44 2.49
N ASN A 372 -11.83 21.43 2.41
CA ASN A 372 -11.69 20.44 3.48
C ASN A 372 -11.37 21.15 4.80
N PRO A 373 -12.20 21.01 5.86
CA PRO A 373 -12.05 21.74 7.12
C PRO A 373 -10.70 21.59 7.80
N LEU A 374 -9.98 20.53 7.47
CA LEU A 374 -8.74 20.20 8.13
C LEU A 374 -7.52 20.94 7.51
N VAL A 375 -7.67 21.62 6.38
CA VAL A 375 -6.62 22.45 5.73
C VAL A 375 -7.08 23.90 5.53
N ASN A 376 -7.91 24.40 6.43
CA ASN A 376 -8.52 25.72 6.34
C ASN A 376 -7.49 26.86 6.25
N ASN A 377 -7.86 27.93 5.53
CA ASN A 377 -7.17 29.23 5.45
C ASN A 377 -5.84 29.26 4.68
N TRP A 378 -5.54 28.24 3.87
CA TRP A 378 -4.44 28.30 2.91
C TRP A 378 -4.73 27.44 1.67
N ASP A 379 -3.86 27.49 0.66
CA ASP A 379 -4.02 26.77 -0.61
C ASP A 379 -2.88 25.76 -0.81
N PRO A 380 -3.05 24.51 -0.33
CA PRO A 380 -2.04 23.46 -0.46
C PRO A 380 -1.73 23.09 -1.91
N LEU A 381 -2.73 23.13 -2.81
CA LEU A 381 -2.52 22.73 -4.21
C LEU A 381 -1.62 23.74 -4.93
N LYS A 382 -1.84 25.04 -4.70
CA LYS A 382 -0.97 26.09 -5.27
C LYS A 382 0.48 25.92 -4.83
N VAL A 383 0.70 25.78 -3.52
CA VAL A 383 2.05 25.57 -2.95
C VAL A 383 2.70 24.32 -3.53
N ALA A 384 1.92 23.24 -3.66
CA ALA A 384 2.45 21.97 -4.14
C ALA A 384 2.89 22.05 -5.61
N VAL A 385 2.10 22.71 -6.47
CA VAL A 385 2.44 22.89 -7.89
C VAL A 385 3.73 23.71 -8.02
N GLU A 386 3.79 24.87 -7.36
CA GLU A 386 4.97 25.75 -7.39
C GLU A 386 6.23 25.04 -6.89
N ALA A 387 6.12 24.30 -5.78
CA ALA A 387 7.24 23.55 -5.22
C ALA A 387 7.68 22.39 -6.12
N ALA A 388 6.75 21.63 -6.70
CA ALA A 388 7.09 20.50 -7.57
C ALA A 388 7.83 20.97 -8.83
N HIS A 389 7.33 22.03 -9.48
CA HIS A 389 7.93 22.62 -10.67
C HIS A 389 9.32 23.20 -10.40
N ALA A 390 9.55 23.81 -9.23
CA ALA A 390 10.87 24.30 -8.83
C ALA A 390 11.95 23.20 -8.78
N TYR A 391 11.56 21.93 -8.66
CA TYR A 391 12.47 20.77 -8.68
C TYR A 391 12.28 19.86 -9.90
N GLY A 392 11.56 20.31 -10.93
CA GLY A 392 11.35 19.55 -12.17
C GLY A 392 10.52 18.28 -11.98
N VAL A 393 9.65 18.25 -10.97
CA VAL A 393 8.71 17.16 -10.68
C VAL A 393 7.35 17.52 -11.26
N GLU A 394 6.71 16.57 -11.95
CA GLU A 394 5.32 16.76 -12.37
C GLU A 394 4.39 16.62 -11.17
N LEU A 395 3.39 17.52 -11.08
CA LEU A 395 2.30 17.39 -10.14
C LEU A 395 0.99 17.09 -10.86
N HIS A 396 0.40 15.94 -10.52
CA HIS A 396 -0.89 15.51 -11.01
C HIS A 396 -1.91 15.64 -9.88
N ALA A 397 -3.00 16.37 -10.13
CA ALA A 397 -4.10 16.46 -9.19
C ALA A 397 -4.82 15.10 -9.10
N TRP A 398 -4.72 14.44 -7.95
CA TRP A 398 -5.40 13.17 -7.69
C TRP A 398 -6.79 13.44 -7.13
N VAL A 399 -7.83 12.91 -7.80
CA VAL A 399 -9.22 13.20 -7.47
C VAL A 399 -10.04 11.94 -7.29
N TRP A 400 -10.82 11.89 -6.20
CA TRP A 400 -11.90 10.92 -6.07
C TRP A 400 -13.04 11.30 -7.01
N THR A 401 -13.41 10.39 -7.89
CA THR A 401 -14.37 10.66 -8.97
C THR A 401 -15.81 10.46 -8.50
N PHE A 402 -16.26 9.20 -8.40
CA PHE A 402 -17.66 8.92 -8.02
C PHE A 402 -17.84 8.70 -6.51
N ALA A 403 -16.77 8.45 -5.75
CA ALA A 403 -16.80 8.43 -4.29
C ALA A 403 -16.70 9.86 -3.74
N VAL A 404 -17.70 10.30 -2.98
CA VAL A 404 -17.89 11.71 -2.60
C VAL A 404 -18.21 11.93 -1.12
N GLY A 405 -18.04 10.91 -0.29
CA GLY A 405 -18.15 10.97 1.17
C GLY A 405 -17.46 9.75 1.78
N ASN A 406 -17.10 9.83 3.06
CA ASN A 406 -16.39 8.74 3.73
C ASN A 406 -16.62 8.77 5.25
N THR A 407 -17.09 7.66 5.84
CA THR A 407 -17.40 7.58 7.27
C THR A 407 -16.19 7.88 8.16
N ARG A 408 -15.01 7.39 7.80
CA ARG A 408 -13.77 7.67 8.56
C ARG A 408 -13.41 9.14 8.47
N HIS A 409 -13.55 9.76 7.29
CA HIS A 409 -13.31 11.19 7.14
C HIS A 409 -14.28 12.02 7.99
N ASN A 410 -15.56 11.64 8.04
CA ASN A 410 -16.58 12.32 8.83
C ASN A 410 -16.19 12.41 10.30
N LEU A 411 -15.67 11.31 10.86
CA LEU A 411 -15.15 11.29 12.24
C LEU A 411 -14.02 12.31 12.46
N LEU A 412 -13.12 12.49 11.49
CA LEU A 412 -12.00 13.43 11.62
C LEU A 412 -12.46 14.90 11.62
N ILE A 413 -13.61 15.21 11.00
CA ILE A 413 -14.16 16.58 10.88
C ILE A 413 -15.37 16.84 11.78
N GLY A 414 -15.63 15.95 12.76
CA GLY A 414 -16.75 16.09 13.68
C GLY A 414 -18.14 16.01 13.03
N GLN A 415 -18.24 15.40 11.85
CA GLN A 415 -19.53 15.15 11.18
C GLN A 415 -20.13 13.81 11.62
N PRO A 416 -21.46 13.66 11.59
CA PRO A 416 -22.11 12.37 11.83
C PRO A 416 -21.57 11.30 10.87
N VAL A 417 -21.44 10.06 11.35
CA VAL A 417 -20.91 8.93 10.56
C VAL A 417 -21.66 8.77 9.23
N GLN A 418 -22.99 8.90 9.27
CA GLN A 418 -23.91 8.80 8.13
C GLN A 418 -23.92 10.01 7.19
N TYR A 419 -23.12 11.05 7.44
CA TYR A 419 -23.06 12.22 6.58
C TYR A 419 -22.59 11.82 5.17
N PRO A 420 -23.37 12.09 4.10
CA PRO A 420 -23.08 11.56 2.77
C PRO A 420 -21.97 12.31 2.02
N GLY A 421 -21.38 13.33 2.64
CA GLY A 421 -20.41 14.24 2.03
C GLY A 421 -21.04 15.54 1.53
N PRO A 422 -20.22 16.56 1.22
CA PRO A 422 -20.68 17.91 0.90
C PRO A 422 -21.39 17.99 -0.46
N ILE A 423 -21.04 17.11 -1.41
CA ILE A 423 -21.66 17.08 -2.73
C ILE A 423 -23.11 16.60 -2.64
N VAL A 424 -23.35 15.41 -2.07
CA VAL A 424 -24.71 14.86 -1.94
C VAL A 424 -25.57 15.72 -1.00
N SER A 425 -24.99 16.25 0.08
CA SER A 425 -25.72 17.10 1.02
C SER A 425 -26.18 18.42 0.40
N SER A 426 -25.38 19.05 -0.46
CA SER A 426 -25.72 20.32 -1.10
C SER A 426 -26.59 20.18 -2.35
N LYS A 427 -26.47 19.08 -3.09
CA LYS A 427 -27.18 18.87 -4.37
C LYS A 427 -28.43 18.00 -4.26
N GLY A 428 -28.54 17.24 -3.17
CA GLY A 428 -29.67 16.40 -2.83
C GLY A 428 -29.44 14.91 -3.08
N ARG A 429 -30.24 14.09 -2.38
CA ARG A 429 -30.13 12.62 -2.38
C ARG A 429 -30.28 11.98 -3.76
N SER A 430 -30.95 12.63 -4.71
CA SER A 430 -31.13 12.12 -6.08
C SER A 430 -29.83 12.03 -6.89
N TRP A 431 -28.74 12.64 -6.41
CA TRP A 431 -27.41 12.48 -7.01
C TRP A 431 -26.67 11.26 -6.48
N ALA A 432 -27.07 10.74 -5.32
CA ALA A 432 -26.41 9.61 -4.70
C ALA A 432 -26.71 8.31 -5.45
N LEU A 433 -25.70 7.44 -5.48
CA LEU A 433 -25.85 6.05 -5.87
C LEU A 433 -26.41 5.28 -4.67
N THR A 434 -27.50 4.52 -4.87
CA THR A 434 -28.15 3.80 -3.77
C THR A 434 -28.33 2.31 -4.05
N SER A 435 -28.48 1.55 -2.98
CA SER A 435 -28.92 0.16 -3.05
C SER A 435 -30.39 0.05 -3.45
N ALA A 436 -30.87 -1.15 -3.74
CA ALA A 436 -32.29 -1.40 -4.04
C ALA A 436 -33.22 -1.02 -2.88
N ARG A 437 -32.73 -1.06 -1.63
CA ARG A 437 -33.45 -0.62 -0.42
C ARG A 437 -33.27 0.87 -0.12
N GLY A 438 -32.58 1.61 -0.99
CA GLY A 438 -32.34 3.04 -0.85
C GLY A 438 -31.20 3.42 0.10
N ALA A 439 -30.40 2.47 0.59
CA ALA A 439 -29.23 2.77 1.40
C ALA A 439 -28.16 3.52 0.58
N LEU A 440 -27.57 4.58 1.15
CA LEU A 440 -26.52 5.39 0.53
C LEU A 440 -25.14 4.71 0.57
N ARG A 441 -24.95 3.88 1.59
CA ARG A 441 -23.71 3.17 1.87
C ARG A 441 -23.88 1.70 1.53
N ILE A 442 -22.83 1.11 0.97
CA ILE A 442 -22.72 -0.35 0.87
C ILE A 442 -22.17 -0.85 2.18
N GLU A 443 -22.77 -1.90 2.71
CA GLU A 443 -22.26 -2.59 3.88
C GLU A 443 -20.76 -2.89 3.69
N MET A 444 -19.97 -2.73 4.74
CA MET A 444 -18.52 -2.94 4.70
C MET A 444 -17.73 -2.01 3.75
N GLN A 445 -18.31 -0.92 3.23
CA GLN A 445 -17.57 0.13 2.52
C GLN A 445 -17.79 1.48 3.21
N PRO A 446 -16.72 2.25 3.50
CA PRO A 446 -16.85 3.53 4.20
C PRO A 446 -17.32 4.66 3.28
N GLU A 447 -17.24 4.50 1.95
CA GLU A 447 -17.54 5.58 1.02
C GLU A 447 -19.03 5.71 0.66
N ASN A 448 -19.46 6.95 0.45
CA ASN A 448 -20.71 7.29 -0.21
C ASN A 448 -20.42 7.69 -1.67
N TRP A 449 -21.34 7.38 -2.57
CA TRP A 449 -21.10 7.49 -4.00
C TRP A 449 -22.19 8.30 -4.69
N ILE A 450 -21.83 8.98 -5.79
CA ILE A 450 -22.80 9.57 -6.73
C ILE A 450 -23.05 8.63 -7.90
N SER A 451 -24.24 8.73 -8.49
CA SER A 451 -24.62 7.88 -9.61
C SER A 451 -23.94 8.33 -10.91
N PRO A 452 -23.16 7.45 -11.59
CA PRO A 452 -22.60 7.75 -12.91
C PRO A 452 -23.67 7.95 -14.00
N ALA A 453 -24.91 7.53 -13.76
CA ALA A 453 -26.03 7.72 -14.67
C ALA A 453 -26.65 9.13 -14.55
N ASN A 454 -26.36 9.84 -13.47
CA ASN A 454 -26.90 11.18 -13.24
C ASN A 454 -26.08 12.22 -14.01
N LYS A 455 -26.61 12.66 -15.17
CA LYS A 455 -25.97 13.64 -16.05
C LYS A 455 -25.61 14.96 -15.35
N LYS A 456 -26.42 15.43 -14.38
CA LYS A 456 -26.13 16.65 -13.62
C LYS A 456 -24.95 16.44 -12.65
N ALA A 457 -24.87 15.27 -12.03
CA ALA A 457 -23.74 14.92 -11.17
C ALA A 457 -22.44 14.80 -11.98
N CYS A 458 -22.47 14.13 -13.14
CA CYS A 458 -21.34 14.03 -14.05
C CYS A 458 -20.87 15.41 -14.54
N ALA A 459 -21.79 16.28 -14.98
CA ALA A 459 -21.46 17.64 -15.40
C ALA A 459 -20.84 18.47 -14.27
N PHE A 460 -21.32 18.31 -13.03
CA PHE A 460 -20.74 18.96 -11.86
C PHE A 460 -19.31 18.48 -11.56
N LEU A 461 -19.04 17.18 -11.62
CA LEU A 461 -17.67 16.65 -11.48
C LEU A 461 -16.75 17.18 -12.58
N THR A 462 -17.23 17.19 -13.84
CA THR A 462 -16.46 17.76 -14.96
C THR A 462 -16.12 19.22 -14.71
N GLU A 463 -17.05 20.03 -14.20
CA GLU A 463 -16.78 21.44 -13.89
C GLU A 463 -15.85 21.60 -12.67
N LEU A 464 -15.98 20.76 -11.65
CA LEU A 464 -15.07 20.73 -10.50
C LEU A 464 -13.63 20.39 -10.92
N PHE A 465 -13.45 19.42 -11.81
CA PHE A 465 -12.12 19.10 -12.33
C PHE A 465 -11.62 20.17 -13.29
N SER A 466 -12.50 20.78 -14.07
CA SER A 466 -12.16 21.91 -14.93
C SER A 466 -11.70 23.14 -14.12
N GLU A 467 -12.27 23.38 -12.93
CA GLU A 467 -11.81 24.42 -12.00
C GLU A 467 -10.34 24.22 -11.63
N ILE A 468 -9.92 22.97 -11.35
CA ILE A 468 -8.53 22.65 -11.06
C ILE A 468 -7.65 22.99 -12.28
N ILE A 469 -8.01 22.50 -13.46
CA ILE A 469 -7.17 22.65 -14.67
C ILE A 469 -7.06 24.10 -15.12
N ARG A 470 -8.09 24.94 -14.90
CA ARG A 470 -8.07 26.37 -15.27
C ARG A 470 -7.25 27.22 -14.29
N ASN A 471 -7.25 26.86 -13.00
CA ASN A 471 -6.72 27.72 -11.95
C ASN A 471 -5.32 27.33 -11.48
N TYR A 472 -4.88 26.09 -11.73
CA TYR A 472 -3.59 25.57 -11.28
C TYR A 472 -2.82 24.97 -12.45
N ASP A 473 -1.50 25.21 -12.51
CA ASP A 473 -0.64 24.65 -13.55
C ASP A 473 -0.27 23.18 -13.29
N VAL A 474 -1.25 22.34 -13.03
CA VAL A 474 -1.03 20.90 -12.84
C VAL A 474 -0.61 20.25 -14.16
N ASP A 475 0.34 19.32 -14.11
CA ASP A 475 0.82 18.58 -15.29
C ASP A 475 -0.20 17.52 -15.73
N GLY A 476 -1.00 17.04 -14.77
CA GLY A 476 -2.05 16.06 -15.06
C GLY A 476 -3.19 16.02 -14.05
N LEU A 477 -4.20 15.25 -14.39
CA LEU A 477 -5.29 14.84 -13.52
C LEU A 477 -5.25 13.31 -13.40
N GLN A 478 -5.19 12.80 -12.18
CA GLN A 478 -5.30 11.37 -11.91
C GLN A 478 -6.66 11.02 -11.32
N LEU A 479 -7.43 10.24 -12.06
CA LEU A 479 -8.75 9.75 -11.68
C LEU A 479 -8.61 8.56 -10.72
N ASP A 480 -9.23 8.67 -9.56
CA ASP A 480 -9.43 7.55 -8.64
C ASP A 480 -10.91 7.37 -8.35
N TYR A 481 -11.30 6.20 -7.84
CA TYR A 481 -12.70 5.83 -7.62
C TYR A 481 -13.56 6.03 -8.89
N ILE A 482 -12.94 5.95 -10.08
CA ILE A 482 -13.61 5.99 -11.40
C ILE A 482 -14.17 4.61 -11.74
N ARG A 483 -15.21 4.23 -10.99
CA ARG A 483 -15.83 2.89 -11.01
C ARG A 483 -17.12 2.90 -10.21
N PHE A 484 -17.81 1.77 -10.19
CA PHE A 484 -18.77 1.48 -9.13
C PHE A 484 -18.04 1.00 -7.86
N PRO A 485 -18.65 1.15 -6.67
CA PRO A 485 -18.17 0.46 -5.47
C PRO A 485 -18.17 -1.06 -5.65
N PHE A 486 -17.47 -1.78 -4.78
CA PHE A 486 -17.44 -3.24 -4.83
C PHE A 486 -18.86 -3.80 -4.68
N GLN A 487 -19.34 -4.49 -5.72
CA GLN A 487 -20.64 -5.14 -5.75
C GLN A 487 -20.51 -6.53 -5.10
N GLN A 488 -21.30 -6.78 -4.06
CA GLN A 488 -21.42 -8.11 -3.43
C GLN A 488 -22.81 -8.69 -3.70
N THR A 489 -22.96 -10.02 -3.63
CA THR A 489 -24.21 -10.74 -3.96
C THR A 489 -25.45 -10.15 -3.27
N TYR A 490 -25.31 -9.69 -2.03
CA TYR A 490 -26.42 -9.14 -1.23
C TYR A 490 -26.31 -7.63 -0.96
N SER A 491 -25.32 -6.96 -1.54
CA SER A 491 -25.04 -5.54 -1.32
C SER A 491 -24.62 -4.88 -2.64
N GLN A 492 -25.61 -4.72 -3.53
CA GLN A 492 -25.45 -4.07 -4.84
C GLN A 492 -26.07 -2.68 -4.88
N VAL A 493 -25.51 -1.82 -5.72
CA VAL A 493 -25.97 -0.44 -5.95
C VAL A 493 -26.12 -0.14 -7.44
N GLY A 494 -26.65 1.06 -7.73
CA GLY A 494 -27.12 1.44 -9.07
C GLY A 494 -28.61 1.23 -9.26
N PHE A 495 -29.34 0.98 -8.17
CA PHE A 495 -30.80 0.82 -8.18
C PHE A 495 -31.53 2.11 -7.78
N ASP A 496 -30.81 3.23 -7.71
CA ASP A 496 -31.40 4.55 -7.56
C ASP A 496 -32.33 4.86 -8.75
N PHE A 497 -33.27 5.78 -8.52
CA PHE A 497 -34.28 6.14 -9.53
C PHE A 497 -33.67 6.59 -10.86
N VAL A 498 -32.57 7.35 -10.82
CA VAL A 498 -31.92 7.89 -12.02
C VAL A 498 -31.31 6.76 -12.86
N SER A 499 -30.57 5.86 -12.21
CA SER A 499 -29.94 4.72 -12.88
C SER A 499 -30.97 3.76 -13.48
N LYS A 500 -32.05 3.43 -12.76
CA LYS A 500 -33.11 2.54 -13.26
C LYS A 500 -33.81 3.11 -14.49
N ASN A 501 -34.16 4.40 -14.45
CA ASN A 501 -34.84 5.05 -15.58
C ASN A 501 -33.91 5.15 -16.78
N ALA A 502 -32.67 5.59 -16.59
CA ALA A 502 -31.70 5.69 -17.68
C ALA A 502 -31.45 4.32 -18.34
N PHE A 503 -31.45 3.23 -17.57
CA PHE A 503 -31.35 1.87 -18.11
C PHE A 503 -32.58 1.48 -18.91
N GLN A 504 -33.77 1.73 -18.37
CA GLN A 504 -35.02 1.41 -19.04
C GLN A 504 -35.17 2.18 -20.36
N GLU A 505 -34.83 3.47 -20.36
CA GLU A 505 -34.83 4.32 -21.55
C GLU A 505 -33.87 3.81 -22.63
N THR A 506 -32.67 3.37 -22.24
CA THR A 506 -31.63 2.96 -23.19
C THR A 506 -31.74 1.50 -23.66
N THR A 507 -32.41 0.63 -22.90
CA THR A 507 -32.45 -0.83 -23.18
C THR A 507 -33.84 -1.44 -23.30
N GLY A 508 -34.88 -0.71 -22.91
CA GLY A 508 -36.27 -1.19 -22.80
C GLY A 508 -36.51 -2.18 -21.66
N LYS A 509 -35.55 -2.35 -20.73
CA LYS A 509 -35.60 -3.36 -19.65
C LYS A 509 -35.45 -2.72 -18.28
N LEU A 510 -36.05 -3.35 -17.27
CA LEU A 510 -35.77 -3.02 -15.87
C LEU A 510 -34.54 -3.80 -15.38
N PRO A 511 -33.68 -3.23 -14.51
CA PRO A 511 -32.49 -3.93 -14.06
C PRO A 511 -32.86 -5.14 -13.18
N GLN A 512 -32.09 -6.22 -13.32
CA GLN A 512 -32.25 -7.46 -12.54
C GLN A 512 -30.91 -7.89 -11.95
N LEU A 513 -30.95 -8.53 -10.78
CA LEU A 513 -29.75 -9.03 -10.08
C LEU A 513 -29.23 -10.35 -10.66
N GLU A 514 -30.08 -11.09 -11.37
CA GLU A 514 -29.79 -12.41 -11.91
C GLU A 514 -30.28 -12.55 -13.35
N GLY A 515 -29.88 -13.64 -14.01
CA GLY A 515 -30.32 -13.97 -15.36
C GLY A 515 -29.71 -13.09 -16.47
N PRO A 516 -30.21 -13.22 -17.71
CA PRO A 516 -29.65 -12.53 -18.88
C PRO A 516 -29.66 -11.00 -18.78
N VAL A 517 -30.65 -10.43 -18.09
CA VAL A 517 -30.77 -8.97 -17.91
C VAL A 517 -29.66 -8.42 -17.03
N ASN A 518 -29.17 -9.17 -16.03
CA ASN A 518 -28.04 -8.75 -15.20
C ASN A 518 -26.74 -8.56 -16.02
N LYS A 519 -26.54 -9.36 -17.07
CA LYS A 519 -25.40 -9.20 -17.99
C LYS A 519 -25.50 -7.86 -18.73
N ILE A 520 -26.67 -7.57 -19.31
CA ILE A 520 -26.95 -6.31 -20.01
C ILE A 520 -26.81 -5.12 -19.04
N TRP A 521 -27.29 -5.26 -17.81
CA TRP A 521 -27.17 -4.26 -16.75
C TRP A 521 -25.71 -3.97 -16.41
N THR A 522 -24.89 -5.02 -16.27
CA THR A 522 -23.45 -4.89 -16.00
C THR A 522 -22.72 -4.22 -17.15
N GLU A 523 -22.99 -4.62 -18.40
CA GLU A 523 -22.42 -4.01 -19.61
C GLU A 523 -22.82 -2.53 -19.73
N TRP A 524 -24.07 -2.18 -19.42
CA TRP A 524 -24.53 -0.81 -19.39
C TRP A 524 -23.79 0.04 -18.35
N LYS A 525 -23.60 -0.49 -17.13
CA LYS A 525 -22.83 0.19 -16.08
C LYS A 525 -21.36 0.42 -16.48
N ILE A 526 -20.73 -0.56 -17.13
CA ILE A 526 -19.37 -0.42 -17.68
C ILE A 526 -19.34 0.70 -18.72
N LYS A 527 -20.36 0.74 -19.59
CA LYS A 527 -20.47 1.74 -20.65
C LYS A 527 -20.58 3.15 -20.09
N ILE A 528 -21.45 3.41 -19.11
CA ILE A 528 -21.64 4.78 -18.59
C ILE A 528 -20.40 5.32 -17.86
N VAL A 529 -19.63 4.48 -17.17
CA VAL A 529 -18.34 4.88 -16.58
C VAL A 529 -17.36 5.24 -17.71
N SER A 530 -17.29 4.40 -18.74
CA SER A 530 -16.40 4.61 -19.89
C SER A 530 -16.77 5.84 -20.72
N ASP A 531 -18.07 6.10 -20.92
CA ASP A 531 -18.59 7.30 -21.56
C ASP A 531 -18.18 8.55 -20.76
N PHE A 532 -18.28 8.51 -19.43
CA PHE A 532 -17.82 9.63 -18.59
C PHE A 532 -16.32 9.87 -18.74
N VAL A 533 -15.49 8.82 -18.74
CA VAL A 533 -14.03 8.96 -18.96
C VAL A 533 -13.73 9.57 -20.33
N ARG A 534 -14.41 9.12 -21.40
CA ARG A 534 -14.30 9.70 -22.74
C ARG A 534 -14.63 11.19 -22.73
N ASP A 535 -15.80 11.54 -22.22
CA ASP A 535 -16.34 12.89 -22.29
C ASP A 535 -15.52 13.85 -21.42
N LEU A 536 -15.16 13.43 -20.21
CA LEU A 536 -14.26 14.19 -19.32
C LEU A 536 -12.90 14.44 -19.98
N SER A 537 -12.30 13.41 -20.58
CA SER A 537 -11.01 13.55 -21.27
C SER A 537 -11.08 14.57 -22.40
N GLY A 538 -12.15 14.52 -23.21
CA GLY A 538 -12.40 15.49 -24.27
C GLY A 538 -12.53 16.92 -23.75
N GLU A 539 -13.33 17.14 -22.71
CA GLU A 539 -13.53 18.48 -22.13
C GLU A 539 -12.26 19.06 -21.50
N LEU A 540 -11.53 18.27 -20.70
CA LEU A 540 -10.32 18.76 -20.05
C LEU A 540 -9.19 19.05 -21.07
N LYS A 541 -9.07 18.25 -22.13
CA LYS A 541 -8.09 18.49 -23.19
C LYS A 541 -8.44 19.71 -24.07
N LYS A 542 -9.70 20.17 -24.10
CA LYS A 542 -10.04 21.49 -24.69
C LYS A 542 -9.48 22.64 -23.87
N ILE A 543 -9.42 22.49 -22.54
CA ILE A 543 -8.86 23.51 -21.63
C ILE A 543 -7.34 23.50 -21.69
N LYS A 544 -6.72 22.32 -21.54
CA LYS A 544 -5.26 22.14 -21.56
C LYS A 544 -4.91 20.94 -22.46
N PRO A 545 -4.62 21.16 -23.77
CA PRO A 545 -4.40 20.07 -24.75
C PRO A 545 -3.28 19.09 -24.40
N LYS A 546 -2.26 19.55 -23.65
CA LYS A 546 -1.13 18.73 -23.22
C LYS A 546 -1.34 18.06 -21.85
N LEU A 547 -2.48 18.29 -21.19
CA LEU A 547 -2.80 17.72 -19.89
C LEU A 547 -2.65 16.20 -19.93
N LYS A 548 -1.93 15.65 -18.95
CA LYS A 548 -1.88 14.21 -18.74
C LYS A 548 -3.13 13.77 -17.99
N ILE A 549 -3.84 12.77 -18.50
CA ILE A 549 -4.97 12.17 -17.78
C ILE A 549 -4.61 10.73 -17.45
N SER A 550 -4.58 10.37 -16.17
CA SER A 550 -4.28 9.00 -15.75
C SER A 550 -5.35 8.46 -14.81
N ALA A 551 -5.29 7.16 -14.50
CA ALA A 551 -6.21 6.56 -13.53
C ALA A 551 -5.52 5.60 -12.57
N ALA A 552 -5.85 5.69 -11.28
CA ALA A 552 -5.60 4.67 -10.28
C ALA A 552 -6.64 3.55 -10.43
N VAL A 553 -6.19 2.32 -10.67
CA VAL A 553 -7.07 1.21 -11.07
C VAL A 553 -6.72 -0.09 -10.35
N PHE A 554 -7.65 -1.06 -10.33
CA PHE A 554 -7.36 -2.38 -9.78
C PHE A 554 -6.65 -3.28 -10.80
N GLY A 555 -5.51 -3.84 -10.42
CA GLY A 555 -4.74 -4.86 -11.17
C GLY A 555 -5.27 -6.29 -11.00
N ILE A 556 -6.56 -6.45 -10.70
CA ILE A 556 -7.23 -7.77 -10.65
C ILE A 556 -7.63 -8.21 -12.06
N ASP A 557 -7.98 -9.50 -12.26
CA ASP A 557 -8.34 -10.01 -13.59
C ASP A 557 -9.52 -9.24 -14.20
N ARG A 558 -9.42 -8.91 -15.50
CA ARG A 558 -10.37 -8.06 -16.22
C ARG A 558 -11.82 -8.53 -16.06
N SER A 559 -12.09 -9.82 -16.26
CA SER A 559 -13.45 -10.37 -16.13
C SER A 559 -14.04 -10.14 -14.74
N LEU A 560 -13.23 -10.34 -13.68
CA LEU A 560 -13.63 -10.09 -12.32
C LEU A 560 -13.87 -8.59 -12.08
N ARG A 561 -12.93 -7.73 -12.52
CA ARG A 561 -13.01 -6.28 -12.38
C ARG A 561 -14.27 -5.69 -13.02
N LEU A 562 -14.57 -6.08 -14.26
CA LEU A 562 -15.79 -5.66 -14.97
C LEU A 562 -17.06 -6.10 -14.22
N ARG A 563 -17.05 -7.30 -13.65
CA ARG A 563 -18.20 -7.85 -12.91
C ARG A 563 -18.41 -7.18 -11.54
N ILE A 564 -17.36 -6.92 -10.77
CA ILE A 564 -17.50 -6.49 -9.37
C ILE A 564 -17.37 -4.99 -9.14
N ILE A 565 -16.74 -4.25 -10.07
CA ILE A 565 -16.59 -2.79 -9.94
C ILE A 565 -16.79 -2.01 -11.26
N GLN A 566 -17.05 -2.68 -12.38
CA GLN A 566 -17.36 -2.04 -13.67
C GLN A 566 -16.26 -1.07 -14.17
N GLN A 567 -14.98 -1.43 -13.94
CA GLN A 567 -13.82 -0.63 -14.34
C GLN A 567 -13.11 -1.25 -15.56
N ASP A 568 -13.25 -0.64 -16.75
CA ASP A 568 -12.71 -1.16 -18.03
C ASP A 568 -11.53 -0.32 -18.55
N TRP A 569 -10.46 -0.26 -17.76
CA TRP A 569 -9.35 0.65 -18.04
C TRP A 569 -8.54 0.29 -19.29
N GLU A 570 -8.58 -0.98 -19.76
CA GLU A 570 -7.96 -1.37 -21.03
C GLU A 570 -8.61 -0.62 -22.20
N SER A 571 -9.94 -0.53 -22.21
CA SER A 571 -10.68 0.21 -23.22
C SER A 571 -10.34 1.70 -23.17
N TRP A 572 -10.13 2.27 -21.97
CA TRP A 572 -9.78 3.69 -21.85
C TRP A 572 -8.39 3.99 -22.42
N LEU A 573 -7.42 3.08 -22.20
CA LEU A 573 -6.09 3.16 -22.79
C LEU A 573 -6.14 3.02 -24.32
N LEU A 574 -6.81 1.98 -24.83
CA LEU A 574 -6.90 1.70 -26.27
C LEU A 574 -7.62 2.82 -27.02
N ASN A 575 -8.63 3.45 -26.41
CA ASN A 575 -9.34 4.60 -26.97
C ASN A 575 -8.67 5.95 -26.66
N LYS A 576 -7.54 5.96 -25.93
CA LYS A 576 -6.73 7.15 -25.62
C LYS A 576 -7.46 8.21 -24.79
N TRP A 577 -8.47 7.80 -24.04
CA TRP A 577 -9.16 8.68 -23.09
C TRP A 577 -8.33 8.91 -21.84
N VAL A 578 -7.49 7.95 -21.48
CA VAL A 578 -6.43 8.12 -20.49
C VAL A 578 -5.08 7.80 -21.13
N ASP A 579 -4.05 8.42 -20.57
CA ASP A 579 -2.69 8.47 -21.08
C ASP A 579 -1.78 7.44 -20.42
N ALA A 580 -2.10 7.11 -19.17
CA ALA A 580 -1.45 6.07 -18.39
C ALA A 580 -2.43 5.51 -17.35
N VAL A 581 -2.20 4.28 -16.91
CA VAL A 581 -2.91 3.68 -15.78
C VAL A 581 -1.92 3.17 -14.75
N TYR A 582 -2.38 3.19 -13.50
CA TYR A 582 -1.60 2.80 -12.34
C TYR A 582 -2.32 1.66 -11.61
N PRO A 583 -2.15 0.39 -12.07
CA PRO A 583 -2.80 -0.76 -11.46
C PRO A 583 -2.20 -1.09 -10.09
N PHE A 584 -3.08 -1.25 -9.10
CA PHE A 584 -2.75 -1.70 -7.76
C PHE A 584 -2.97 -3.21 -7.58
N TYR A 585 -1.97 -3.88 -6.99
CA TYR A 585 -1.93 -5.33 -6.80
C TYR A 585 -1.94 -5.72 -5.31
N TYR A 586 -2.95 -5.28 -4.56
CA TYR A 586 -3.01 -5.33 -3.08
C TYR A 586 -2.95 -6.72 -2.41
N SER A 587 -3.03 -7.83 -3.17
CA SER A 587 -3.07 -9.19 -2.59
C SER A 587 -2.38 -10.24 -3.47
N TYR A 588 -1.38 -9.83 -4.25
CA TYR A 588 -0.68 -10.72 -5.16
C TYR A 588 0.79 -10.92 -4.78
N THR A 589 1.24 -12.15 -4.89
CA THR A 589 2.66 -12.53 -4.83
C THR A 589 3.42 -11.91 -6.00
N LYS A 590 4.77 -11.90 -5.94
CA LYS A 590 5.60 -11.35 -7.02
C LYS A 590 5.35 -12.03 -8.37
N ASP A 591 5.20 -13.35 -8.36
CA ASP A 591 5.07 -14.14 -9.58
C ASP A 591 3.69 -13.92 -10.22
N GLU A 592 2.64 -13.76 -9.42
CA GLU A 592 1.31 -13.41 -9.89
C GLU A 592 1.27 -12.01 -10.50
N ILE A 593 1.93 -11.03 -9.87
CA ILE A 593 2.03 -9.68 -10.44
C ILE A 593 2.78 -9.71 -11.77
N LYS A 594 3.91 -10.42 -11.86
CA LYS A 594 4.66 -10.56 -13.11
C LYS A 594 3.76 -11.11 -14.22
N ALA A 595 3.08 -12.22 -13.96
CA ALA A 595 2.21 -12.87 -14.94
C ALA A 595 1.02 -11.99 -15.35
N LYS A 596 0.55 -11.10 -14.48
CA LYS A 596 -0.52 -10.13 -14.78
C LYS A 596 -0.01 -8.98 -15.62
N LEU A 597 1.11 -8.36 -15.24
CA LEU A 597 1.73 -7.28 -16.00
C LEU A 597 2.04 -7.69 -17.44
N GLU A 598 2.59 -8.90 -17.65
CA GLU A 598 2.83 -9.42 -19.01
C GLU A 598 1.53 -9.51 -19.82
N ARG A 599 0.48 -10.12 -19.25
CA ARG A 599 -0.84 -10.21 -19.91
C ARG A 599 -1.44 -8.84 -20.22
N GLU A 600 -1.33 -7.90 -19.30
CA GLU A 600 -1.87 -6.55 -19.46
C GLU A 600 -1.16 -5.79 -20.59
N LYS A 601 0.18 -5.87 -20.66
CA LYS A 601 0.96 -5.31 -21.78
C LYS A 601 0.60 -5.95 -23.12
N GLU A 602 0.40 -7.26 -23.15
CA GLU A 602 -0.01 -7.99 -24.36
C GLU A 602 -1.41 -7.57 -24.83
N ILE A 603 -2.38 -7.45 -23.92
CA ILE A 603 -3.76 -7.02 -24.24
C ILE A 603 -3.77 -5.64 -24.90
N VAL A 604 -2.92 -4.73 -24.44
CA VAL A 604 -2.81 -3.39 -25.04
C VAL A 604 -1.80 -3.34 -26.20
N ASN A 605 -1.26 -4.48 -26.63
CA ASN A 605 -0.22 -4.61 -27.65
C ASN A 605 0.97 -3.66 -27.45
N HIS A 606 1.38 -3.45 -26.19
CA HIS A 606 2.41 -2.47 -25.83
C HIS A 606 2.09 -1.06 -26.38
N GLY A 607 0.81 -0.72 -26.55
CA GLY A 607 0.34 0.54 -27.11
C GLY A 607 0.05 1.62 -26.08
N ALA A 608 0.24 1.31 -24.79
CA ALA A 608 -0.21 2.12 -23.68
C ALA A 608 0.77 2.07 -22.49
N VAL A 609 0.76 3.14 -21.68
CA VAL A 609 1.63 3.25 -20.50
C VAL A 609 0.93 2.63 -19.29
N ILE A 610 1.46 1.52 -18.82
CA ILE A 610 1.04 0.85 -17.58
C ILE A 610 2.18 0.97 -16.57
N ILE A 611 1.90 1.52 -15.39
CA ILE A 611 2.90 1.70 -14.32
C ILE A 611 2.37 1.03 -13.04
N PRO A 612 2.94 -0.10 -12.60
CA PRO A 612 2.45 -0.79 -11.41
C PRO A 612 2.58 0.08 -10.17
N ALA A 613 1.52 0.08 -9.36
CA ALA A 613 1.46 0.78 -8.10
C ALA A 613 1.54 -0.19 -6.91
N PHE A 614 2.40 0.13 -5.95
CA PHE A 614 2.65 -0.71 -4.78
C PHE A 614 2.32 0.01 -3.48
N ASN A 615 1.59 -0.69 -2.61
CA ASN A 615 1.20 -0.17 -1.31
C ASN A 615 2.35 -0.31 -0.30
N LEU A 616 3.11 0.76 -0.09
CA LEU A 616 4.22 0.86 0.86
C LEU A 616 3.85 0.49 2.28
N ARG A 617 2.58 0.63 2.67
CA ARG A 617 2.04 0.27 3.98
C ARG A 617 2.41 -1.16 4.37
N VAL A 618 2.15 -2.09 3.47
CA VAL A 618 2.18 -3.53 3.76
C VAL A 618 3.51 -4.19 3.37
N LEU A 619 4.48 -3.39 2.92
CA LEU A 619 5.76 -3.90 2.43
C LEU A 619 6.85 -3.64 3.47
N ASN A 620 7.53 -4.71 3.90
CA ASN A 620 8.81 -4.57 4.58
C ASN A 620 9.90 -4.09 3.59
N ILE A 621 11.12 -3.89 4.07
CA ILE A 621 12.20 -3.34 3.25
C ILE A 621 12.59 -4.28 2.09
N GLY A 622 12.61 -5.60 2.32
CA GLY A 622 12.95 -6.58 1.30
C GLY A 622 11.87 -6.71 0.22
N GLU A 623 10.60 -6.78 0.63
CA GLU A 623 9.47 -6.80 -0.29
C GLU A 623 9.39 -5.50 -1.10
N PHE A 624 9.67 -4.35 -0.49
CA PHE A 624 9.73 -3.07 -1.17
C PHE A 624 10.79 -3.06 -2.28
N ALA A 625 12.00 -3.51 -1.96
CA ALA A 625 13.09 -3.75 -2.90
C ALA A 625 12.67 -4.68 -4.06
N GLU A 626 12.02 -5.79 -3.71
CA GLU A 626 11.55 -6.79 -4.66
C GLU A 626 10.47 -6.22 -5.61
N ARG A 627 9.51 -5.42 -5.12
CA ARG A 627 8.47 -4.81 -5.96
C ARG A 627 9.03 -3.81 -6.97
N ILE A 628 9.99 -2.96 -6.57
CA ILE A 628 10.66 -2.04 -7.51
C ILE A 628 11.37 -2.82 -8.59
N THR A 629 12.08 -3.87 -8.20
CA THR A 629 12.81 -4.71 -9.15
C THR A 629 11.88 -5.45 -10.10
N LEU A 630 10.81 -6.02 -9.57
CA LEU A 630 9.78 -6.69 -10.35
C LEU A 630 9.24 -5.79 -11.46
N ALA A 631 8.91 -4.52 -11.14
CA ALA A 631 8.48 -3.55 -12.13
C ALA A 631 9.53 -3.36 -13.22
N ARG A 632 10.79 -3.08 -12.85
CA ARG A 632 11.89 -2.88 -13.82
C ARG A 632 12.12 -4.09 -14.72
N ASN A 633 12.00 -5.29 -14.16
CA ASN A 633 12.18 -6.55 -14.88
C ASN A 633 10.96 -6.94 -15.73
N SER A 634 9.83 -6.23 -15.60
CA SER A 634 8.63 -6.45 -16.40
C SER A 634 8.54 -5.52 -17.62
N GLY A 635 9.59 -4.74 -17.92
CA GLY A 635 9.63 -3.90 -19.13
C GLY A 635 8.63 -2.74 -19.16
N VAL A 636 8.07 -2.38 -18.00
CA VAL A 636 7.22 -1.18 -17.86
C VAL A 636 8.10 0.08 -17.79
N LEU A 637 7.46 1.25 -17.98
CA LEU A 637 8.16 2.54 -18.02
C LEU A 637 8.38 3.20 -16.65
N GLY A 638 8.06 2.51 -15.55
CA GLY A 638 8.28 3.05 -14.22
C GLY A 638 7.67 2.25 -13.08
N VAL A 639 7.65 2.86 -11.90
CA VAL A 639 7.08 2.35 -10.67
C VAL A 639 6.37 3.47 -9.91
N ALA A 640 5.26 3.15 -9.25
CA ALA A 640 4.52 4.09 -8.43
C ALA A 640 4.34 3.56 -7.00
N LEU A 641 4.50 4.42 -6.00
CA LEU A 641 4.55 4.04 -4.59
C LEU A 641 3.46 4.75 -3.78
N PHE A 642 2.58 3.98 -3.14
CA PHE A 642 1.44 4.48 -2.38
C PHE A 642 1.57 4.13 -0.88
N ALA A 643 1.59 5.06 0.06
CA ALA A 643 1.67 6.52 -0.08
C ALA A 643 2.87 7.05 0.69
N ALA A 644 3.19 8.34 0.51
CA ALA A 644 4.34 9.01 1.11
C ALA A 644 4.40 8.89 2.64
N GLU A 645 3.26 8.84 3.31
CA GLU A 645 3.15 8.59 4.75
C GLU A 645 3.83 7.29 5.23
N HIS A 646 4.08 6.31 4.34
CA HIS A 646 4.69 5.02 4.68
C HIS A 646 6.11 4.86 4.17
N LEU A 647 6.66 5.93 3.59
CA LEU A 647 8.04 5.97 3.17
C LEU A 647 8.93 6.31 4.38
N ASN A 648 9.18 5.30 5.21
CA ASN A 648 10.07 5.42 6.37
C ASN A 648 11.55 5.61 5.96
N ASP A 649 12.41 5.91 6.94
CA ASP A 649 13.80 6.27 6.66
C ASP A 649 14.61 5.12 6.04
N LEU A 650 14.33 3.86 6.42
CA LEU A 650 14.95 2.69 5.78
C LEU A 650 14.61 2.60 4.29
N LYS A 651 13.33 2.81 3.93
CA LYS A 651 12.89 2.82 2.53
C LYS A 651 13.49 4.00 1.76
N LYS A 652 13.56 5.20 2.38
CA LYS A 652 14.22 6.38 1.79
C LYS A 652 15.69 6.12 1.51
N ASP A 653 16.41 5.55 2.48
CA ASP A 653 17.82 5.23 2.35
C ASP A 653 18.03 4.22 1.22
N LEU A 654 17.24 3.14 1.20
CA LEU A 654 17.26 2.15 0.12
C LEU A 654 17.09 2.80 -1.26
N LEU A 655 16.10 3.68 -1.43
CA LEU A 655 15.91 4.39 -2.69
C LEU A 655 17.14 5.23 -3.07
N LYS A 656 17.68 5.98 -2.10
CA LYS A 656 18.79 6.92 -2.27
C LYS A 656 20.11 6.23 -2.61
N ILE A 657 20.41 5.08 -2.01
CA ILE A 657 21.64 4.33 -2.31
C ILE A 657 21.46 3.37 -3.49
N GLY A 658 20.22 2.94 -3.75
CA GLY A 658 19.89 1.91 -4.72
C GLY A 658 19.19 2.46 -5.96
N PRO A 659 17.91 2.13 -6.18
CA PRO A 659 17.26 2.30 -7.47
C PRO A 659 17.13 3.75 -7.93
N PHE A 660 17.06 4.73 -7.02
CA PHE A 660 16.85 6.15 -7.34
C PHE A 660 18.08 7.02 -7.08
N ARG A 661 19.27 6.43 -6.90
CA ARG A 661 20.54 7.13 -6.61
C ARG A 661 20.96 8.16 -7.66
N GLU A 662 20.45 8.06 -8.88
CA GLU A 662 20.56 9.10 -9.92
C GLU A 662 19.16 9.51 -10.38
N GLN A 663 19.02 10.77 -10.76
CA GLN A 663 17.76 11.33 -11.29
C GLN A 663 17.39 10.68 -12.63
N ALA A 664 16.09 10.47 -12.84
CA ALA A 664 15.52 9.99 -14.10
C ALA A 664 14.54 11.02 -14.66
N PHE A 665 14.43 11.06 -15.98
CA PHE A 665 13.39 11.85 -16.63
C PHE A 665 12.18 10.98 -17.00
N ILE A 666 11.03 11.64 -17.07
CA ILE A 666 9.75 11.03 -17.38
C ILE A 666 9.72 10.62 -18.86
N PRO A 667 9.57 9.32 -19.19
CA PRO A 667 9.70 8.82 -20.56
C PRO A 667 8.71 9.46 -21.53
N TYR A 668 7.43 9.56 -21.15
CA TYR A 668 6.36 10.06 -22.03
C TYR A 668 6.37 11.58 -22.25
N ASN A 669 7.22 12.32 -21.55
CA ASN A 669 7.41 13.76 -21.80
C ASN A 669 8.42 14.04 -22.91
N LYS A 670 9.40 13.14 -23.05
CA LYS A 670 10.43 13.21 -24.08
C LYS A 670 10.55 11.84 -24.75
N PRO A 671 9.49 11.33 -25.39
CA PRO A 671 9.43 9.93 -25.82
C PRO A 671 10.49 9.59 -26.88
N LEU A 672 10.80 10.52 -27.78
CA LEU A 672 11.89 10.33 -28.75
C LEU A 672 13.26 10.22 -28.07
N LEU A 673 13.56 11.13 -27.13
CA LEU A 673 14.81 11.11 -26.36
C LEU A 673 14.88 9.85 -25.49
N ALA A 674 13.76 9.42 -24.92
CA ALA A 674 13.66 8.18 -24.16
C ALA A 674 13.98 6.96 -25.03
N CYS A 675 13.42 6.86 -26.25
CA CYS A 675 13.76 5.79 -27.19
C CYS A 675 15.26 5.79 -27.55
N GLN A 676 15.83 6.97 -27.84
CA GLN A 676 17.26 7.11 -28.14
C GLN A 676 18.13 6.65 -26.97
N GLN A 677 17.82 7.07 -25.75
CA GLN A 677 18.55 6.71 -24.54
C GLN A 677 18.46 5.20 -24.24
N LEU A 678 17.27 4.61 -24.37
CA LEU A 678 17.06 3.18 -24.17
C LEU A 678 17.82 2.32 -25.19
N LEU A 679 17.86 2.75 -26.47
CA LEU A 679 18.65 2.07 -27.50
C LEU A 679 20.15 2.22 -27.29
N GLU A 680 20.62 3.36 -26.75
CA GLU A 680 22.03 3.53 -26.41
C GLU A 680 22.44 2.62 -25.24
N GLU A 681 21.60 2.52 -24.21
CA GLU A 681 21.79 1.60 -23.09
C GLU A 681 21.77 0.14 -23.56
N PHE A 682 20.81 -0.23 -24.40
CA PHE A 682 20.74 -1.55 -25.03
C PHE A 682 22.02 -1.85 -25.85
N SER A 683 22.46 -0.91 -26.70
CA SER A 683 23.69 -1.03 -27.50
C SER A 683 24.91 -1.27 -26.62
N SER A 684 25.10 -0.46 -25.58
CA SER A 684 26.23 -0.60 -24.66
C SER A 684 26.25 -1.96 -23.95
N VAL A 685 25.07 -2.48 -23.60
CA VAL A 685 24.93 -3.80 -23.00
C VAL A 685 25.34 -4.90 -23.99
N ILE A 686 24.85 -4.88 -25.24
CA ILE A 686 25.22 -5.90 -26.24
C ILE A 686 26.70 -5.83 -26.65
N ASP A 687 27.28 -4.62 -26.75
CA ASP A 687 28.70 -4.42 -27.10
C ASP A 687 29.62 -5.11 -26.07
N LYS A 688 29.31 -4.96 -24.78
CA LYS A 688 30.06 -5.62 -23.68
C LYS A 688 30.04 -7.15 -23.80
N PHE A 689 28.92 -7.73 -24.22
CA PHE A 689 28.78 -9.18 -24.40
C PHE A 689 29.55 -9.72 -25.61
N ALA A 690 29.77 -8.90 -26.65
CA ALA A 690 30.52 -9.34 -27.83
C ALA A 690 32.04 -9.35 -27.62
N VAL A 691 32.57 -8.38 -26.88
CA VAL A 691 34.03 -8.16 -26.77
C VAL A 691 34.68 -9.03 -25.69
N THR A 692 33.95 -9.38 -24.63
CA THR A 692 34.54 -10.04 -23.46
C THR A 692 34.41 -11.56 -23.56
N LYS A 693 35.53 -12.27 -23.81
CA LYS A 693 35.55 -13.75 -23.99
C LYS A 693 34.91 -14.55 -22.85
N THR A 694 34.94 -14.06 -21.61
CA THR A 694 34.29 -14.71 -20.45
C THR A 694 32.79 -14.40 -20.34
N LEU A 695 32.30 -13.41 -21.08
CA LEU A 695 30.90 -12.95 -21.11
C LEU A 695 30.18 -13.28 -22.42
N SER A 696 30.89 -13.86 -23.40
CA SER A 696 30.32 -14.14 -24.71
C SER A 696 29.06 -15.00 -24.57
N ILE A 697 27.97 -14.51 -25.14
CA ILE A 697 26.74 -15.29 -25.29
C ILE A 697 27.04 -16.46 -26.23
N LEU A 698 26.68 -17.66 -25.81
CA LEU A 698 26.73 -18.83 -26.68
C LEU A 698 25.57 -18.71 -27.66
N ALA A 699 25.85 -18.25 -28.88
CA ALA A 699 24.88 -18.15 -29.96
C ALA A 699 25.58 -18.33 -31.30
N ASP A 700 24.81 -18.60 -32.35
CA ASP A 700 25.37 -18.63 -33.69
C ASP A 700 25.83 -17.22 -34.12
N SER A 701 26.92 -17.17 -34.88
CA SER A 701 27.54 -15.91 -35.27
C SER A 701 26.66 -15.03 -36.16
N GLN A 702 25.66 -15.59 -36.83
CA GLN A 702 24.79 -14.83 -37.73
C GLN A 702 23.73 -14.07 -36.94
N THR A 703 23.06 -14.72 -35.99
CA THR A 703 22.08 -14.07 -35.11
C THR A 703 22.70 -12.93 -34.33
N GLN A 704 23.93 -13.11 -33.83
CA GLN A 704 24.68 -12.02 -33.18
C GLN A 704 24.88 -10.83 -34.14
N LYS A 705 25.36 -11.07 -35.36
CA LYS A 705 25.52 -10.00 -36.37
C LYS A 705 24.21 -9.28 -36.69
N ASP A 706 23.11 -10.03 -36.81
CA ASP A 706 21.78 -9.48 -37.06
C ASP A 706 21.35 -8.52 -35.93
N VAL A 707 21.56 -8.89 -34.67
CA VAL A 707 21.29 -8.03 -33.50
C VAL A 707 22.07 -6.72 -33.58
N PHE A 708 23.38 -6.77 -33.85
CA PHE A 708 24.20 -5.56 -33.97
C PHE A 708 23.77 -4.67 -35.14
N TYR A 709 23.51 -5.28 -36.30
CA TYR A 709 23.09 -4.57 -37.50
C TYR A 709 21.76 -3.83 -37.29
N LEU A 710 20.73 -4.55 -36.84
CA LEU A 710 19.40 -3.98 -36.59
C LEU A 710 19.43 -2.90 -35.51
N THR A 711 20.25 -3.07 -34.47
CA THR A 711 20.43 -2.06 -33.42
C THR A 711 21.02 -0.77 -33.99
N LYS A 712 22.05 -0.88 -34.85
CA LYS A 712 22.66 0.28 -35.50
C LYS A 712 21.68 1.00 -36.44
N GLU A 713 20.90 0.25 -37.22
CA GLU A 713 19.85 0.82 -38.06
C GLU A 713 18.81 1.57 -37.23
N LEU A 714 18.27 0.96 -36.17
CA LEU A 714 17.29 1.59 -35.30
C LEU A 714 17.83 2.87 -34.63
N LYS A 715 19.08 2.87 -34.16
CA LYS A 715 19.72 4.09 -33.64
C LYS A 715 19.75 5.21 -34.69
N ASN A 716 20.04 4.89 -35.95
CA ASN A 716 20.02 5.86 -37.03
C ASN A 716 18.59 6.33 -37.37
N ASP A 717 17.62 5.42 -37.34
CA ASP A 717 16.20 5.74 -37.57
C ASP A 717 15.67 6.69 -36.49
N PHE A 718 15.97 6.45 -35.21
CA PHE A 718 15.58 7.36 -34.13
C PHE A 718 16.37 8.67 -34.12
N LYS A 719 17.59 8.70 -34.64
CA LYS A 719 18.35 9.95 -34.83
C LYS A 719 17.73 10.84 -35.91
N ASN A 720 17.19 10.23 -36.96
CA ASN A 720 16.54 10.91 -38.09
C ASN A 720 15.01 10.67 -38.08
N PHE A 721 14.43 10.63 -36.88
CA PHE A 721 13.04 10.23 -36.69
C PHE A 721 12.07 11.19 -37.38
N THR A 722 11.10 10.62 -38.07
CA THR A 722 9.98 11.33 -38.70
C THR A 722 8.69 10.54 -38.45
N PRO A 723 7.55 11.19 -38.16
CA PRO A 723 6.33 10.49 -37.75
C PRO A 723 5.80 9.45 -38.76
N ASP A 724 6.00 9.66 -40.05
CA ASP A 724 5.61 8.77 -41.15
C ASP A 724 6.35 7.42 -41.13
N LYS A 725 7.54 7.36 -40.54
CA LYS A 725 8.35 6.13 -40.42
C LYS A 725 7.99 5.25 -39.23
N THR A 726 7.01 5.64 -38.42
CA THR A 726 6.68 4.94 -37.17
C THR A 726 6.38 3.45 -37.39
N GLU A 727 5.63 3.09 -38.42
CA GLU A 727 5.29 1.68 -38.69
C GLU A 727 6.48 0.85 -39.19
N GLU A 728 7.37 1.46 -39.96
CA GLU A 728 8.62 0.82 -40.41
C GLU A 728 9.53 0.54 -39.22
N ILE A 729 9.71 1.53 -38.34
CA ILE A 729 10.52 1.42 -37.13
C ILE A 729 9.93 0.36 -36.18
N GLU A 730 8.62 0.31 -36.01
CA GLU A 730 7.98 -0.72 -35.16
C GLU A 730 8.27 -2.13 -35.68
N LYS A 731 8.16 -2.38 -36.99
CA LYS A 731 8.50 -3.68 -37.60
C LYS A 731 9.97 -4.06 -37.36
N LYS A 732 10.89 -3.11 -37.46
CA LYS A 732 12.31 -3.32 -37.17
C LYS A 732 12.54 -3.65 -35.69
N ILE A 733 11.85 -2.99 -34.76
CA ILE A 733 11.92 -3.30 -33.32
C ILE A 733 11.42 -4.72 -33.05
N ILE A 734 10.27 -5.11 -33.63
CA ILE A 734 9.73 -6.47 -33.47
C ILE A 734 10.71 -7.52 -34.01
N ASN A 735 11.32 -7.25 -35.18
CA ASN A 735 12.34 -8.14 -35.72
C ASN A 735 13.57 -8.24 -34.80
N LEU A 736 14.04 -7.11 -34.27
CA LEU A 736 15.14 -7.11 -33.29
C LEU A 736 14.77 -7.87 -32.01
N GLN A 737 13.55 -7.74 -31.49
CA GLN A 737 13.08 -8.51 -30.33
C GLN A 737 13.14 -10.02 -30.58
N LEU A 738 12.71 -10.48 -31.77
CA LEU A 738 12.80 -11.89 -32.15
C LEU A 738 14.26 -12.36 -32.22
N LYS A 739 15.14 -11.58 -32.88
CA LYS A 739 16.57 -11.91 -33.00
C LYS A 739 17.28 -11.94 -31.66
N VAL A 740 16.96 -11.02 -30.75
CA VAL A 740 17.48 -10.99 -29.38
C VAL A 740 17.02 -12.22 -28.60
N LYS A 741 15.77 -12.64 -28.76
CA LYS A 741 15.26 -13.87 -28.14
C LYS A 741 16.01 -15.11 -28.62
N ASP A 742 16.26 -15.21 -29.92
CA ASP A 742 17.04 -16.31 -30.51
C ASP A 742 18.50 -16.28 -30.02
N TRP A 743 19.11 -15.09 -30.02
CA TRP A 743 20.48 -14.87 -29.54
C TRP A 743 20.67 -15.30 -28.09
N LEU A 744 19.67 -15.06 -27.24
CA LEU A 744 19.73 -15.36 -25.80
C LEU A 744 19.17 -16.75 -25.44
N SER A 745 18.71 -17.53 -26.42
CA SER A 745 18.01 -18.80 -26.19
C SER A 745 18.81 -19.81 -25.36
N LEU A 746 20.15 -19.80 -25.48
CA LEU A 746 21.04 -20.70 -24.76
C LEU A 746 21.39 -20.24 -23.33
N GLU A 747 21.16 -18.97 -22.98
CA GLU A 747 21.48 -18.42 -21.65
C GLU A 747 20.64 -19.04 -20.52
N LYS A 748 19.43 -19.52 -20.84
CA LYS A 748 18.58 -20.25 -19.90
C LYS A 748 19.27 -21.51 -19.38
N TYR A 749 19.96 -22.24 -20.25
CA TYR A 749 20.67 -23.48 -19.90
C TYR A 749 21.92 -23.22 -19.05
N LEU A 750 22.44 -21.99 -19.08
CA LEU A 750 23.58 -21.55 -18.28
C LEU A 750 23.18 -20.89 -16.95
N LYS A 751 21.89 -20.92 -16.57
CA LYS A 751 21.33 -20.21 -15.40
C LYS A 751 21.57 -18.69 -15.43
N ARG A 752 21.58 -18.09 -16.62
CA ARG A 752 21.82 -16.65 -16.85
C ARG A 752 20.57 -15.90 -17.33
N GLU A 753 19.38 -16.45 -17.09
CA GLU A 753 18.09 -15.93 -17.57
C GLU A 753 17.81 -14.47 -17.20
N GLN A 754 18.32 -14.00 -16.05
CA GLN A 754 18.22 -12.59 -15.63
C GLN A 754 18.91 -11.63 -16.61
N ARG A 755 19.98 -12.05 -17.29
CA ARG A 755 20.62 -11.25 -18.35
C ARG A 755 19.69 -11.09 -19.53
N ALA A 756 19.06 -12.18 -19.95
CA ALA A 756 18.16 -12.17 -21.09
C ALA A 756 16.95 -11.28 -20.83
N LEU A 757 16.38 -11.38 -19.63
CA LEU A 757 15.27 -10.54 -19.18
C LEU A 757 15.68 -9.06 -19.16
N TYR A 758 16.84 -8.73 -18.60
CA TYR A 758 17.33 -7.35 -18.56
C TYR A 758 17.49 -6.74 -19.97
N ILE A 759 18.01 -7.52 -20.93
CA ILE A 759 18.22 -7.07 -22.31
C ILE A 759 16.89 -6.88 -23.04
N SER A 760 15.93 -7.79 -22.89
CA SER A 760 14.66 -7.74 -23.63
C SER A 760 13.78 -6.56 -23.24
N THR A 761 13.82 -6.15 -21.97
CA THR A 761 12.96 -5.07 -21.44
C THR A 761 13.17 -3.72 -22.14
N TYR A 762 14.38 -3.40 -22.62
CA TYR A 762 14.63 -2.14 -23.33
C TYR A 762 13.78 -2.01 -24.59
N LEU A 763 13.64 -3.09 -25.36
CA LEU A 763 12.91 -3.06 -26.63
C LEU A 763 11.41 -2.94 -26.42
N ASP A 764 10.86 -3.56 -25.36
CA ASP A 764 9.46 -3.40 -24.95
C ASP A 764 9.16 -1.94 -24.59
N GLN A 765 10.06 -1.29 -23.86
CA GLN A 765 9.96 0.12 -23.48
C GLN A 765 10.03 1.04 -24.71
N VAL A 766 10.98 0.80 -25.62
CA VAL A 766 11.10 1.55 -26.89
C VAL A 766 9.84 1.40 -27.74
N ARG A 767 9.30 0.18 -27.87
CA ARG A 767 8.06 -0.08 -28.60
C ARG A 767 6.87 0.65 -27.98
N THR A 768 6.77 0.63 -26.65
CA THR A 768 5.72 1.33 -25.90
C THR A 768 5.76 2.85 -26.16
N LEU A 769 6.95 3.45 -26.13
CA LEU A 769 7.13 4.87 -26.38
C LEU A 769 6.89 5.26 -27.85
N LEU A 770 7.30 4.40 -28.79
CA LEU A 770 7.01 4.59 -30.21
C LEU A 770 5.50 4.62 -30.47
N ASN A 771 4.76 3.67 -29.90
CA ASN A 771 3.31 3.63 -29.98
C ASN A 771 2.66 4.83 -29.28
N TYR A 772 3.21 5.27 -28.16
CA TYR A 772 2.76 6.50 -27.51
C TYR A 772 2.91 7.73 -28.43
N MET A 773 4.02 7.84 -29.17
CA MET A 773 4.26 8.94 -30.13
C MET A 773 3.34 8.89 -31.36
N LYS A 774 3.17 7.70 -31.96
CA LYS A 774 2.29 7.48 -33.13
C LYS A 774 0.90 8.08 -32.93
N ASN A 775 0.45 8.03 -31.68
CA ASN A 775 -0.93 8.22 -31.31
C ASN A 775 -1.27 9.64 -30.81
N ARG A 776 -0.31 10.57 -30.82
CA ARG A 776 -0.46 11.95 -30.31
C ARG A 776 -0.07 13.08 -31.27
N ASN A 777 0.42 12.76 -32.47
CA ASN A 777 0.58 13.73 -33.55
C ASN A 777 -0.72 13.97 -34.29
#